data_AF-A0A5C6NST1-F1
#
_entry.id   AF-A0A5C6NST1-F1
#
_cell.length_a   1.000
_cell.length_b   1.000
_cell.length_c   1.000
_cell.angle_alpha   90.00
_cell.angle_beta   90.00
_cell.angle_gamma   90.00
#
_symmetry.space_group_name_H-M   'P 1'
#
loop_
_entity.id
_entity.type
_entity.pdbx_description
1 polymer ?
#
loop_
_entity_poly.entity_id
_entity_poly.type
_entity_poly.pdbx_seq_one_letter_code
_entity_poly.pdbx_strand_id
1 'polypeptide(L)'
;MSLRCSFSCLTALTLQMLCVAHGTFGPRAEKEFAGPLPQEAHQHLNTSALNTLLAFEPYQDLASRVSTEPEAQQRNILFSPLGLASAVVLLSRVSRSESRSQALELLGLAANSTERSVEDAVSSLTDLLHNLTLPEGRGGGGGRGAGSEAGAGTTAGDGDGGSDAGGRADAAEAGTHAGSQLKVWSGLHAGGNQSDYQSFLSEGWSGFNYTFDTLQKDLESSDELELNNYAYFKGRLPFERRHTVPRSFQLNATASLEVAMMFRDDSSDVMMLYDTNCSATVVQLAQSERLAWLLLLPKAELQTLEGCLSSRRMSFWLSNLKPGRAEILFPKFQLRRSYNVKNLLKNSGASSLFSDAPDFSGLSEKETLRLVKASQEVMLEVEEAKLEEGGGYDVPLDFSVPPRITFNRPFVLLTYDHVTGLVLLMGRISDPADAVKMRDIIASCMLAALLLAVASANHHQHHNHNHNHQHGPKGHDGENICHLLSNGNADFGFALYKQLNAKSDAGKNIFFSPLGISSALSVLTKGARGDTRSQLFSTLGYGAFNQSQVDEAYMHLFHMFKHNQELRLGNAAAVDKTFNPLKAYMTDIKDHYSAEVLDVDFKNPAEAAAEINKYIALNTGDMIKDQVKDLDPDTAMVLINYIFFKGEWERPFNSNLTQKMDFNVDESTKVQVDMMRRTGRFDYYSDFDNHSSIIMLPYKGNTSMMIILPNEGKMKHVENSISKEQILHWFNSLFRMSVELMLPKFSISADASLNEVLQEMGVTNVFSDAADLSGISQEPKLKVSKVSHRAVLDVDEKGTTAAASTTIEIMPMSMPGTMKVDRPFLVLILEQSTRSILFMGKINNPTAQ
;
A
#
# COMPACT_ATOMS: atom_id res chain seq x y z
N MET A 1 63.99 -1.24 -20.15
CA MET A 1 64.32 0.09 -20.70
C MET A 1 63.17 1.02 -20.35
N SER A 2 63.36 1.82 -19.30
CA SER A 2 63.50 3.29 -19.42
C SER A 2 62.12 3.96 -19.42
N LEU A 3 61.62 4.43 -18.27
CA LEU A 3 61.77 5.84 -17.81
C LEU A 3 60.94 6.80 -18.71
N ARG A 4 60.16 7.78 -18.25
CA ARG A 4 59.92 8.42 -16.95
C ARG A 4 58.93 9.58 -17.19
N CYS A 5 58.41 10.12 -16.08
CA CYS A 5 57.83 11.47 -15.88
C CYS A 5 56.39 11.69 -16.39
N SER A 6 55.34 11.81 -15.56
CA SER A 6 55.09 12.55 -14.29
C SER A 6 54.76 14.04 -14.48
N PHE A 7 53.55 14.39 -14.01
CA PHE A 7 53.16 15.61 -13.30
C PHE A 7 53.33 16.97 -13.98
N SER A 8 52.23 17.71 -14.19
CA SER A 8 51.84 18.88 -13.34
C SER A 8 50.86 19.85 -14.04
N CYS A 9 49.73 20.12 -13.38
CA CYS A 9 49.15 21.46 -13.12
C CYS A 9 47.91 21.27 -12.24
N LEU A 10 48.00 21.54 -10.92
CA LEU A 10 47.59 22.79 -10.25
C LEU A 10 46.09 23.11 -10.45
N THR A 11 45.18 22.91 -9.49
CA THR A 11 44.95 23.67 -8.23
C THR A 11 45.09 25.19 -8.32
N ALA A 12 43.96 25.89 -8.20
CA ALA A 12 43.76 27.22 -7.57
C ALA A 12 42.27 27.60 -7.71
N LEU A 13 41.52 28.11 -6.75
CA LEU A 13 41.69 28.56 -5.34
C LEU A 13 40.21 28.75 -4.88
N THR A 14 39.64 28.15 -3.84
CA THR A 14 39.77 28.34 -2.37
C THR A 14 39.84 29.78 -1.84
N LEU A 15 39.23 29.94 -0.65
CA LEU A 15 39.25 31.06 0.33
C LEU A 15 38.11 32.11 0.17
N GLN A 16 37.40 32.56 1.22
CA GLN A 16 37.50 32.34 2.67
C GLN A 16 36.34 33.05 3.42
N MET A 17 35.87 32.42 4.53
CA MET A 17 35.64 32.98 5.89
C MET A 17 34.69 34.19 6.11
N LEU A 18 34.07 34.47 7.26
CA LEU A 18 34.17 34.16 8.72
C LEU A 18 32.76 34.49 9.32
N CYS A 19 32.10 33.70 10.18
CA CYS A 19 32.26 33.48 11.64
C CYS A 19 31.53 34.46 12.61
N VAL A 20 31.24 33.91 13.81
CA VAL A 20 30.98 34.51 15.15
C VAL A 20 29.48 34.70 15.50
N ALA A 21 28.92 34.25 16.64
CA ALA A 21 29.39 34.06 18.04
C ALA A 21 28.76 32.79 18.69
N HIS A 22 29.47 31.93 19.45
CA HIS A 22 29.91 32.01 20.86
C HIS A 22 28.80 32.08 21.92
N GLY A 23 28.79 31.06 22.81
CA GLY A 23 27.81 30.86 23.88
C GLY A 23 28.17 31.45 25.24
N THR A 24 27.30 31.23 26.24
CA THR A 24 27.56 31.38 27.68
C THR A 24 26.50 30.63 28.52
N PHE A 25 26.92 30.24 29.74
CA PHE A 25 26.28 29.43 30.79
C PHE A 25 24.98 30.03 31.43
N GLY A 26 24.20 29.18 32.15
CA GLY A 26 22.82 29.35 32.72
C GLY A 26 22.62 30.36 33.88
N PRO A 27 21.65 30.24 34.84
CA PRO A 27 20.62 29.20 35.12
C PRO A 27 19.18 29.71 35.53
N ARG A 28 18.26 28.76 35.83
CA ARG A 28 17.03 28.82 36.70
C ARG A 28 15.80 29.69 36.30
N ALA A 29 14.65 29.05 36.05
CA ALA A 29 13.52 28.89 37.00
C ALA A 29 12.16 28.55 36.31
N GLU A 30 11.55 27.46 36.79
CA GLU A 30 10.09 27.17 36.98
C GLU A 30 9.08 27.07 35.80
N LYS A 31 8.50 25.85 35.68
CA LYS A 31 7.09 25.42 35.41
C LYS A 31 6.27 26.20 34.33
N GLU A 32 5.52 25.60 33.39
CA GLU A 32 4.74 24.36 33.36
C GLU A 32 4.13 24.17 31.93
N PHE A 33 3.79 22.93 31.56
CA PHE A 33 2.85 22.47 30.50
C PHE A 33 3.19 22.48 28.98
N ALA A 34 3.22 21.25 28.44
CA ALA A 34 2.85 20.77 27.09
C ALA A 34 3.65 21.22 25.85
N GLY A 35 4.39 20.28 25.26
CA GLY A 35 4.93 20.33 23.90
C GLY A 35 5.13 18.92 23.31
N PRO A 36 4.95 18.70 21.99
CA PRO A 36 4.95 17.37 21.38
C PRO A 36 6.35 16.75 21.33
N LEU A 37 6.40 15.43 21.51
CA LEU A 37 7.62 14.63 21.38
C LEU A 37 8.17 14.69 19.94
N PRO A 38 9.50 14.73 19.73
CA PRO A 38 10.09 14.71 18.39
C PRO A 38 9.95 13.32 17.76
N GLN A 39 9.48 13.26 16.50
CA GLN A 39 9.64 12.08 15.65
C GLN A 39 11.14 11.85 15.38
N GLU A 40 11.74 10.85 16.02
CA GLU A 40 13.03 10.31 15.59
C GLU A 40 12.84 9.50 14.30
N ALA A 41 13.62 9.85 13.27
CA ALA A 41 13.61 9.18 11.99
C ALA A 41 14.28 7.81 12.09
N HIS A 42 13.50 6.76 12.41
CA HIS A 42 13.93 5.38 12.16
C HIS A 42 13.90 5.13 10.65
N GLN A 43 15.04 4.76 10.06
CA GLN A 43 15.09 4.31 8.67
C GLN A 43 14.24 3.03 8.54
N HIS A 44 13.05 3.14 7.93
CA HIS A 44 12.21 1.99 7.65
C HIS A 44 12.89 1.06 6.65
N LEU A 45 12.93 -0.25 6.95
CA LEU A 45 13.38 -1.31 6.05
C LEU A 45 12.70 -1.17 4.68
N ASN A 46 13.49 -1.13 3.60
CA ASN A 46 12.96 -1.07 2.24
C ASN A 46 12.47 -2.47 1.81
N THR A 47 11.23 -2.81 2.17
CA THR A 47 10.65 -4.13 1.90
C THR A 47 10.55 -4.45 0.42
N SER A 48 10.44 -3.44 -0.45
CA SER A 48 10.48 -3.63 -1.91
C SER A 48 11.86 -4.09 -2.39
N ALA A 49 12.94 -3.50 -1.88
CA ALA A 49 14.30 -3.90 -2.20
C ALA A 49 14.58 -5.34 -1.69
N LEU A 50 14.19 -5.64 -0.44
CA LEU A 50 14.32 -6.98 0.13
C LEU A 50 13.53 -8.03 -0.66
N ASN A 51 12.28 -7.74 -1.02
CA ASN A 51 11.48 -8.64 -1.85
C ASN A 51 12.13 -8.88 -3.22
N THR A 52 12.75 -7.87 -3.81
CA THR A 52 13.41 -8.01 -5.12
C THR A 52 14.68 -8.86 -5.01
N LEU A 53 15.62 -8.43 -4.16
CA LEU A 53 16.97 -8.99 -4.08
C LEU A 53 17.05 -10.32 -3.31
N LEU A 54 16.18 -10.52 -2.32
CA LEU A 54 16.21 -11.70 -1.45
C LEU A 54 15.03 -12.65 -1.63
N ALA A 55 13.93 -12.23 -2.29
CA ALA A 55 12.80 -13.12 -2.56
C ALA A 55 12.69 -13.50 -4.03
N PHE A 56 12.38 -12.56 -4.91
CA PHE A 56 11.99 -12.87 -6.29
C PHE A 56 13.16 -13.27 -7.19
N GLU A 57 14.28 -12.55 -7.16
CA GLU A 57 15.45 -12.89 -7.99
C GLU A 57 16.09 -14.24 -7.62
N PRO A 58 16.40 -14.55 -6.34
CA PRO A 58 16.93 -15.85 -5.98
C PRO A 58 15.96 -17.00 -6.31
N TYR A 59 14.66 -16.77 -6.14
CA TYR A 59 13.65 -17.76 -6.45
C TYR A 59 13.58 -18.05 -7.95
N GLN A 60 13.67 -17.03 -8.80
CA GLN A 60 13.71 -17.19 -10.26
C GLN A 60 14.99 -17.93 -10.71
N ASP A 61 16.15 -17.61 -10.14
CA ASP A 61 17.39 -18.34 -10.38
C ASP A 61 17.22 -19.82 -10.00
N LEU A 62 16.68 -20.08 -8.82
CA LEU A 62 16.42 -21.44 -8.34
C LEU A 62 15.45 -22.21 -9.25
N ALA A 63 14.35 -21.57 -9.67
CA ALA A 63 13.38 -22.16 -10.58
C ALA A 63 13.96 -22.46 -11.97
N SER A 64 14.81 -21.57 -12.48
CA SER A 64 15.48 -21.75 -13.78
C SER A 64 16.42 -22.96 -13.79
N ARG A 65 17.18 -23.18 -12.70
CA ARG A 65 18.10 -24.33 -12.54
C ARG A 65 17.36 -25.66 -12.40
N VAL A 66 16.22 -25.64 -11.72
CA VAL A 66 15.35 -26.82 -11.60
C VAL A 66 14.71 -27.16 -12.97
N SER A 67 14.62 -26.21 -13.90
CA SER A 67 14.07 -26.44 -15.25
C SER A 67 15.04 -27.11 -16.23
N THR A 68 16.36 -27.10 -15.98
CA THR A 68 17.37 -27.63 -16.90
C THR A 68 17.55 -29.15 -16.81
N GLU A 69 16.95 -29.81 -15.82
CA GLU A 69 16.93 -31.27 -15.69
C GLU A 69 15.55 -31.82 -16.15
N PRO A 70 15.47 -32.75 -17.12
CA PRO A 70 14.20 -33.24 -17.69
C PRO A 70 13.23 -33.86 -16.66
N GLU A 71 13.75 -34.43 -15.57
CA GLU A 71 12.96 -34.99 -14.45
C GLU A 71 12.73 -33.99 -13.30
N ALA A 72 13.32 -32.79 -13.36
CA ALA A 72 13.30 -31.83 -12.25
C ALA A 72 12.20 -30.75 -12.37
N GLN A 73 11.58 -30.56 -13.55
CA GLN A 73 10.44 -29.66 -13.71
C GLN A 73 9.26 -30.02 -12.77
N GLN A 74 9.19 -31.26 -12.29
CA GLN A 74 8.19 -31.74 -11.31
C GLN A 74 8.59 -31.57 -9.84
N ARG A 75 9.79 -31.04 -9.52
CA ARG A 75 10.23 -30.90 -8.13
C ARG A 75 9.63 -29.66 -7.46
N ASN A 76 9.07 -29.87 -6.27
CA ASN A 76 8.66 -28.80 -5.35
C ASN A 76 9.85 -27.92 -4.97
N ILE A 77 9.67 -26.60 -4.95
CA ILE A 77 10.65 -25.60 -4.52
C ILE A 77 10.13 -24.95 -3.25
N LEU A 78 10.98 -24.75 -2.23
CA LEU A 78 10.58 -24.08 -1.00
C LEU A 78 11.74 -23.32 -0.38
N PHE A 79 11.61 -22.02 -0.22
CA PHE A 79 12.73 -21.15 0.11
C PHE A 79 12.28 -20.02 1.07
N SER A 80 13.18 -19.54 1.94
CA SER A 80 12.87 -18.48 2.91
C SER A 80 13.71 -17.22 2.65
N PRO A 81 13.11 -16.16 2.06
CA PRO A 81 13.76 -14.86 1.91
C PRO A 81 14.17 -14.26 3.27
N LEU A 82 13.30 -14.40 4.27
CA LEU A 82 13.57 -13.93 5.62
C LEU A 82 14.77 -14.65 6.25
N GLY A 83 14.89 -15.96 6.04
CA GLY A 83 16.07 -16.72 6.42
C GLY A 83 17.33 -16.19 5.73
N LEU A 84 17.29 -15.87 4.43
CA LEU A 84 18.46 -15.28 3.76
C LEU A 84 18.79 -13.90 4.33
N ALA A 85 17.80 -13.05 4.59
CA ALA A 85 18.02 -11.75 5.19
C ALA A 85 18.73 -11.89 6.56
N SER A 86 18.30 -12.84 7.40
CA SER A 86 18.97 -13.16 8.66
C SER A 86 20.43 -13.60 8.46
N ALA A 87 20.69 -14.45 7.46
CA ALA A 87 22.03 -14.92 7.14
C ALA A 87 22.94 -13.79 6.62
N VAL A 88 22.41 -12.91 5.76
CA VAL A 88 23.13 -11.74 5.23
C VAL A 88 23.41 -10.72 6.33
N VAL A 89 22.49 -10.52 7.28
CA VAL A 89 22.73 -9.69 8.47
C VAL A 89 23.93 -10.20 9.26
N LEU A 90 23.98 -11.51 9.55
CA LEU A 90 25.12 -12.09 10.28
C LEU A 90 26.43 -11.89 9.51
N LEU A 91 26.43 -12.14 8.20
CA LEU A 91 27.60 -11.92 7.36
C LEU A 91 28.04 -10.45 7.33
N SER A 92 27.09 -9.50 7.33
CA SER A 92 27.39 -8.06 7.32
C SER A 92 28.09 -7.58 8.60
N ARG A 93 27.80 -8.22 9.73
CA ARG A 93 28.40 -7.92 11.03
C ARG A 93 29.84 -8.40 11.13
N VAL A 94 30.15 -9.55 10.51
CA VAL A 94 31.46 -10.21 10.62
C VAL A 94 32.41 -9.88 9.48
N SER A 95 31.91 -9.26 8.42
CA SER A 95 32.70 -8.85 7.25
C SER A 95 33.12 -7.37 7.33
N ARG A 96 34.15 -7.02 6.56
CA ARG A 96 34.63 -5.66 6.35
C ARG A 96 34.77 -5.36 4.86
N SER A 97 35.13 -4.12 4.53
CA SER A 97 35.40 -3.65 3.17
C SER A 97 34.24 -3.96 2.18
N GLU A 98 34.58 -4.44 0.98
CA GLU A 98 33.64 -4.78 -0.09
C GLU A 98 32.63 -5.86 0.31
N SER A 99 33.03 -6.83 1.13
CA SER A 99 32.16 -7.91 1.61
C SER A 99 31.02 -7.41 2.50
N ARG A 100 31.31 -6.45 3.37
CA ARG A 100 30.28 -5.76 4.16
C ARG A 100 29.39 -4.90 3.26
N SER A 101 29.97 -4.16 2.32
CA SER A 101 29.23 -3.30 1.39
C SER A 101 28.17 -4.09 0.60
N GLN A 102 28.57 -5.22 -0.01
CA GLN A 102 27.65 -6.07 -0.79
C GLN A 102 26.57 -6.72 0.11
N ALA A 103 26.90 -7.09 1.34
CA ALA A 103 25.93 -7.61 2.29
C ALA A 103 24.88 -6.54 2.68
N LEU A 104 25.29 -5.28 2.85
CA LEU A 104 24.39 -4.17 3.15
C LEU A 104 23.50 -3.80 1.96
N GLU A 105 24.03 -3.82 0.74
CA GLU A 105 23.25 -3.60 -0.48
C GLU A 105 22.14 -4.65 -0.66
N LEU A 106 22.43 -5.94 -0.37
CA LEU A 106 21.43 -7.00 -0.36
C LEU A 106 20.30 -6.76 0.65
N LEU A 107 20.58 -6.07 1.76
CA LEU A 107 19.58 -5.67 2.75
C LEU A 107 18.83 -4.40 2.35
N GLY A 108 19.09 -3.85 1.17
CA GLY A 108 18.50 -2.59 0.70
C GLY A 108 19.07 -1.36 1.39
N LEU A 109 20.26 -1.46 1.99
CA LEU A 109 20.96 -0.36 2.66
C LEU A 109 22.06 0.19 1.75
N ALA A 110 22.33 1.49 1.86
CA ALA A 110 23.40 2.12 1.10
C ALA A 110 24.77 1.58 1.52
N ALA A 111 25.64 1.30 0.54
CA ALA A 111 27.03 0.85 0.73
C ALA A 111 27.87 1.73 1.69
N ASN A 112 27.56 3.03 1.74
CA ASN A 112 28.24 4.04 2.56
C ASN A 112 27.46 4.44 3.82
N SER A 113 26.48 3.63 4.23
CA SER A 113 25.67 3.88 5.43
C SER A 113 26.56 3.99 6.67
N THR A 114 26.20 4.91 7.57
CA THR A 114 26.93 5.08 8.84
C THR A 114 26.80 3.82 9.68
N GLU A 115 27.80 3.50 10.50
CA GLU A 115 27.78 2.33 11.39
C GLU A 115 26.52 2.30 12.28
N ARG A 116 26.06 3.48 12.72
CA ARG A 116 24.81 3.65 13.46
C ARG A 116 23.57 3.32 12.63
N SER A 117 23.48 3.80 11.39
CA SER A 117 22.35 3.50 10.48
C SER A 117 22.27 2.01 10.12
N VAL A 118 23.43 1.37 9.97
CA VAL A 118 23.52 -0.08 9.75
C VAL A 118 22.99 -0.84 10.97
N GLU A 119 23.44 -0.48 12.18
CA GLU A 119 22.96 -1.11 13.41
C GLU A 119 21.46 -0.89 13.64
N ASP A 120 20.93 0.30 13.35
CA ASP A 120 19.49 0.58 13.50
C ASP A 120 18.63 -0.27 12.53
N ALA A 121 19.06 -0.42 11.27
CA ALA A 121 18.36 -1.24 10.29
C ALA A 121 18.48 -2.74 10.57
N VAL A 122 19.67 -3.18 11.00
CA VAL A 122 19.91 -4.56 11.43
C VAL A 122 19.11 -4.87 12.70
N SER A 123 19.03 -3.94 13.66
CA SER A 123 18.18 -4.06 14.84
C SER A 123 16.72 -4.18 14.44
N SER A 124 16.24 -3.34 13.52
CA SER A 124 14.86 -3.38 13.02
C SER A 124 14.50 -4.72 12.38
N LEU A 125 15.43 -5.31 11.60
CA LEU A 125 15.23 -6.65 11.03
C LEU A 125 15.27 -7.73 12.11
N THR A 126 16.14 -7.59 13.10
CA THR A 126 16.26 -8.51 14.24
C THR A 126 15.01 -8.48 15.12
N ASP A 127 14.44 -7.29 15.36
CA ASP A 127 13.19 -7.10 16.08
C ASP A 127 12.01 -7.68 15.31
N LEU A 128 11.99 -7.53 13.99
CA LEU A 128 10.99 -8.17 13.13
C LEU A 128 11.09 -9.71 13.21
N LEU A 129 12.30 -10.26 13.13
CA LEU A 129 12.57 -11.69 13.30
C LEU A 129 12.11 -12.19 14.68
N HIS A 130 12.39 -11.42 15.74
CA HIS A 130 11.99 -11.77 17.10
C HIS A 130 10.47 -11.76 17.26
N ASN A 131 9.80 -10.71 16.78
CA ASN A 131 8.35 -10.55 16.87
C ASN A 131 7.57 -11.62 16.07
N LEU A 132 8.08 -12.03 14.91
CA LEU A 132 7.42 -13.05 14.09
C LEU A 132 7.68 -14.48 14.58
N THR A 133 8.66 -14.68 15.47
CA THR A 133 9.05 -16.04 15.94
C THR A 133 8.55 -16.42 17.33
N LEU A 134 8.08 -15.45 18.12
CA LEU A 134 7.42 -15.71 19.41
C LEU A 134 5.93 -16.05 19.22
N PRO A 135 5.36 -16.98 20.00
CA PRO A 135 3.92 -17.24 19.99
C PRO A 135 3.16 -15.99 20.45
N GLU A 136 2.16 -15.57 19.68
CA GLU A 136 1.24 -14.47 20.03
C GLU A 136 0.61 -14.73 21.41
N GLY A 137 1.08 -14.02 22.45
CA GLY A 137 0.58 -14.21 23.80
C GLY A 137 1.26 -13.38 24.90
N ARG A 138 0.86 -12.09 25.01
CA ARG A 138 0.63 -11.27 26.22
C ARG A 138 1.11 -9.82 26.05
N GLY A 139 0.15 -8.90 25.96
CA GLY A 139 0.34 -7.52 26.37
C GLY A 139 0.16 -7.37 27.88
N GLY A 140 0.99 -6.50 28.50
CA GLY A 140 0.66 -5.82 29.76
C GLY A 140 1.70 -5.91 30.88
N GLY A 141 2.45 -4.81 31.08
CA GLY A 141 2.84 -4.35 32.42
C GLY A 141 4.32 -4.08 32.70
N GLY A 142 4.64 -2.78 32.93
CA GLY A 142 5.67 -2.35 33.90
C GLY A 142 7.10 -2.13 33.37
N GLY A 143 7.59 -0.90 33.46
CA GLY A 143 8.88 -0.47 32.92
C GLY A 143 10.12 -0.56 33.83
N ARG A 144 11.13 0.25 33.46
CA ARG A 144 12.53 0.41 33.93
C ARG A 144 13.50 -0.53 33.20
N GLY A 145 14.64 -0.12 32.64
CA GLY A 145 15.46 1.08 32.78
C GLY A 145 16.87 0.68 33.23
N ALA A 146 17.90 1.06 32.45
CA ALA A 146 19.36 0.91 32.67
C ALA A 146 19.91 -0.54 32.62
N GLY A 147 21.07 -0.87 32.06
CA GLY A 147 22.33 -0.13 31.87
C GLY A 147 23.44 -0.77 32.73
N SER A 148 24.62 -1.00 32.14
CA SER A 148 25.93 -1.31 32.77
C SER A 148 26.32 -2.78 33.01
N GLU A 149 27.28 -3.20 32.17
CA GLU A 149 28.59 -3.79 32.50
C GLU A 149 28.94 -4.26 33.93
N ALA A 150 29.64 -5.41 33.91
CA ALA A 150 30.83 -5.81 34.67
C ALA A 150 30.73 -6.14 36.17
N GLY A 151 31.39 -7.26 36.54
CA GLY A 151 32.03 -7.39 37.86
C GLY A 151 31.85 -8.71 38.58
N ALA A 152 32.83 -9.58 38.39
CA ALA A 152 33.26 -10.72 39.21
C ALA A 152 32.83 -10.82 40.69
N GLY A 153 32.65 -12.07 41.14
CA GLY A 153 33.29 -12.55 42.39
C GLY A 153 32.40 -13.27 43.40
N THR A 154 32.65 -14.60 43.54
CA THR A 154 32.83 -15.36 44.82
C THR A 154 31.71 -15.33 45.88
N THR A 155 31.25 -16.40 46.56
CA THR A 155 31.81 -17.72 46.92
C THR A 155 30.73 -18.51 47.69
N ALA A 156 30.74 -19.83 47.51
CA ALA A 156 30.58 -20.93 48.48
C ALA A 156 29.34 -21.03 49.41
N GLY A 157 28.77 -22.25 49.46
CA GLY A 157 27.92 -22.72 50.56
C GLY A 157 27.18 -24.03 50.27
N ASP A 158 27.93 -25.14 50.34
CA ASP A 158 27.59 -26.56 50.54
C ASP A 158 26.15 -26.97 50.93
N GLY A 159 25.72 -28.14 50.46
CA GLY A 159 24.56 -28.84 51.03
C GLY A 159 24.05 -30.05 50.26
N ASP A 160 24.79 -31.15 50.40
CA ASP A 160 24.55 -32.53 49.98
C ASP A 160 23.12 -33.11 50.23
N GLY A 161 22.75 -34.16 49.48
CA GLY A 161 21.72 -35.12 49.89
C GLY A 161 20.61 -35.42 48.88
N GLY A 162 20.83 -36.43 48.03
CA GLY A 162 19.80 -37.00 47.15
C GLY A 162 18.77 -37.89 47.85
N SER A 163 17.61 -38.09 47.21
CA SER A 163 17.03 -39.41 46.88
C SER A 163 15.60 -39.26 46.35
N ASP A 164 15.36 -39.99 45.26
CA ASP A 164 14.08 -40.17 44.58
C ASP A 164 12.98 -40.73 45.49
N ALA A 165 11.74 -40.25 45.30
CA ALA A 165 10.65 -41.04 44.71
C ALA A 165 9.26 -40.50 45.08
N GLY A 166 8.44 -40.25 44.05
CA GLY A 166 7.02 -40.64 44.01
C GLY A 166 6.03 -39.86 44.89
N GLY A 167 5.32 -38.91 44.28
CA GLY A 167 4.18 -38.27 44.91
C GLY A 167 3.42 -37.34 43.98
N ARG A 168 2.66 -37.93 43.06
CA ARG A 168 1.71 -37.32 42.12
C ARG A 168 0.75 -36.37 42.85
N ALA A 169 0.78 -35.09 42.47
CA ALA A 169 -0.31 -34.14 42.73
C ALA A 169 -0.51 -33.30 41.47
N ASP A 170 -1.71 -33.40 40.93
CA ASP A 170 -2.18 -32.81 39.69
C ASP A 170 -2.01 -31.28 39.68
N ALA A 171 -1.23 -30.77 38.73
CA ALA A 171 -1.29 -29.38 38.30
C ALA A 171 -1.84 -29.39 36.87
N ALA A 172 -3.08 -28.92 36.76
CA ALA A 172 -3.84 -28.81 35.52
C ALA A 172 -2.99 -28.26 34.36
N GLU A 173 -2.97 -29.00 33.25
CA GLU A 173 -2.59 -28.48 31.94
C GLU A 173 -3.50 -27.29 31.61
N ALA A 174 -3.02 -26.09 31.87
CA ALA A 174 -3.60 -24.87 31.36
C ALA A 174 -3.31 -24.83 29.85
N GLY A 175 -4.39 -24.96 29.06
CA GLY A 175 -4.37 -24.95 27.60
C GLY A 175 -3.58 -23.77 27.05
N THR A 176 -2.54 -24.08 26.29
CA THR A 176 -1.68 -23.12 25.60
C THR A 176 -2.36 -22.66 24.32
N HIS A 177 -2.74 -21.38 24.27
CA HIS A 177 -3.22 -20.68 23.08
C HIS A 177 -2.26 -20.89 21.90
N ALA A 178 -2.76 -21.38 20.76
CA ALA A 178 -1.93 -21.97 19.71
C ALA A 178 -2.19 -21.35 18.32
N GLY A 179 -1.53 -20.23 18.03
CA GLY A 179 -1.44 -19.59 16.71
C GLY A 179 -0.42 -20.25 15.76
N SER A 180 -0.39 -19.81 14.50
CA SER A 180 0.63 -20.18 13.50
C SER A 180 2.04 -19.84 14.01
N GLN A 181 3.04 -20.69 13.72
CA GLN A 181 4.41 -20.54 14.22
C GLN A 181 5.40 -20.36 13.09
N LEU A 182 6.21 -19.31 13.14
CA LEU A 182 7.39 -19.15 12.30
C LEU A 182 8.62 -19.25 13.21
N LYS A 183 9.67 -19.96 12.79
CA LYS A 183 10.96 -20.00 13.45
C LYS A 183 12.04 -19.80 12.40
N VAL A 184 12.91 -18.83 12.60
CA VAL A 184 14.06 -18.57 11.74
C VAL A 184 15.30 -18.54 12.61
N TRP A 185 16.37 -19.18 12.15
CA TRP A 185 17.65 -19.19 12.82
C TRP A 185 18.78 -19.20 11.80
N SER A 186 19.86 -18.50 12.11
CA SER A 186 21.09 -18.53 11.32
C SER A 186 22.27 -18.54 12.28
N GLY A 187 23.30 -19.33 11.97
CA GLY A 187 24.48 -19.48 12.81
C GLY A 187 25.75 -19.75 12.00
N LEU A 188 26.88 -19.22 12.50
CA LEU A 188 28.21 -19.41 11.95
C LEU A 188 29.01 -20.38 12.84
N HIS A 189 29.70 -21.34 12.23
CA HIS A 189 30.45 -22.38 12.93
C HIS A 189 31.82 -22.57 12.28
N ALA A 190 32.83 -22.92 13.08
CA ALA A 190 34.10 -23.40 12.56
C ALA A 190 33.92 -24.81 11.95
N GLY A 191 34.64 -25.10 10.86
CA GLY A 191 34.54 -26.38 10.13
C GLY A 191 34.69 -27.60 11.04
N GLY A 192 33.74 -28.54 10.97
CA GLY A 192 33.72 -29.78 11.76
C GLY A 192 32.78 -29.81 12.97
N ASN A 193 32.31 -28.66 13.46
CA ASN A 193 31.30 -28.57 14.54
C ASN A 193 29.90 -28.32 13.94
N GLN A 194 29.20 -29.39 13.56
CA GLN A 194 27.89 -29.28 12.92
C GLN A 194 26.74 -29.21 13.94
N SER A 195 25.88 -28.19 13.82
CA SER A 195 24.56 -28.16 14.46
C SER A 195 23.57 -29.06 13.71
N ASP A 196 22.83 -29.93 14.39
CA ASP A 196 21.78 -30.77 13.76
C ASP A 196 20.44 -30.02 13.71
N TYR A 197 19.72 -30.17 12.60
CA TYR A 197 18.36 -29.64 12.40
C TYR A 197 17.38 -30.14 13.46
N GLN A 198 17.58 -31.36 13.98
CA GLN A 198 16.73 -31.91 15.04
C GLN A 198 16.87 -31.14 16.34
N SER A 199 18.10 -30.77 16.72
CA SER A 199 18.34 -29.92 17.87
C SER A 199 17.60 -28.57 17.74
N PHE A 200 17.55 -28.00 16.53
CA PHE A 200 16.84 -26.73 16.24
C PHE A 200 15.32 -26.84 16.45
N LEU A 201 14.73 -28.00 16.17
CA LEU A 201 13.30 -28.21 16.40
C LEU A 201 12.99 -28.45 17.89
N SER A 202 13.90 -29.10 18.63
CA SER A 202 13.69 -29.50 20.03
C SER A 202 14.05 -28.44 21.06
N GLU A 203 15.06 -27.61 20.80
CA GLU A 203 15.52 -26.57 21.72
C GLU A 203 14.88 -25.23 21.36
N GLY A 204 14.35 -24.51 22.34
CA GLY A 204 13.94 -23.11 22.14
C GLY A 204 15.14 -22.23 21.78
N TRP A 205 14.90 -20.93 21.52
CA TRP A 205 15.95 -19.92 21.23
C TRP A 205 17.19 -19.99 22.16
N SER A 206 17.05 -20.54 23.38
CA SER A 206 18.10 -20.65 24.39
C SER A 206 19.15 -21.75 24.17
N GLY A 207 18.91 -22.75 23.31
CA GLY A 207 19.83 -23.90 23.12
C GLY A 207 21.01 -23.65 22.17
N PHE A 208 20.90 -22.64 21.31
CA PHE A 208 21.83 -22.39 20.19
C PHE A 208 22.74 -21.17 20.37
N ASN A 209 22.98 -20.73 21.62
CA ASN A 209 23.85 -19.60 21.91
C ASN A 209 25.33 -19.94 21.71
N TYR A 210 25.73 -20.09 20.45
CA TYR A 210 27.13 -20.11 20.08
C TYR A 210 27.63 -18.65 20.06
N THR A 211 28.27 -18.23 21.15
CA THR A 211 28.73 -16.84 21.31
C THR A 211 29.85 -16.51 20.33
N PHE A 212 29.96 -15.24 19.94
CA PHE A 212 31.03 -14.76 19.06
C PHE A 212 32.42 -15.12 19.58
N ASP A 213 32.58 -15.05 20.91
CA ASP A 213 33.80 -15.44 21.61
C ASP A 213 34.13 -16.94 21.46
N THR A 214 33.12 -17.80 21.44
CA THR A 214 33.29 -19.25 21.23
C THR A 214 33.66 -19.56 19.78
N LEU A 215 33.03 -18.86 18.82
CA LEU A 215 33.37 -18.97 17.41
C LEU A 215 34.80 -18.52 17.11
N GLN A 216 35.20 -17.38 17.68
CA GLN A 216 36.55 -16.85 17.52
C GLN A 216 37.60 -17.82 18.05
N LYS A 217 37.33 -18.47 19.19
CA LYS A 217 38.19 -19.49 19.79
C LYS A 217 38.31 -20.75 18.94
N ASP A 218 37.20 -21.28 18.41
CA ASP A 218 37.25 -22.50 17.58
C ASP A 218 37.96 -22.24 16.23
N LEU A 219 37.83 -21.02 15.70
CA LEU A 219 38.56 -20.54 14.52
C LEU A 219 40.07 -20.32 14.75
N GLU A 220 40.59 -20.43 15.98
CA GLU A 220 42.05 -20.49 16.19
C GLU A 220 42.63 -21.76 15.55
N SER A 221 41.86 -22.85 15.55
CA SER A 221 42.28 -24.20 15.11
C SER A 221 41.79 -24.60 13.71
N SER A 222 40.93 -23.80 13.07
CA SER A 222 40.37 -24.05 11.73
C SER A 222 40.35 -22.76 10.91
N ASP A 223 40.48 -22.88 9.59
CA ASP A 223 40.39 -21.78 8.63
C ASP A 223 39.09 -21.86 7.79
N GLU A 224 38.18 -22.75 8.19
CA GLU A 224 36.92 -23.01 7.49
C GLU A 224 35.74 -22.50 8.31
N LEU A 225 34.86 -21.77 7.66
CA LEU A 225 33.62 -21.24 8.20
C LEU A 225 32.41 -21.90 7.50
N GLU A 226 31.44 -22.34 8.28
CA GLU A 226 30.15 -22.86 7.80
C GLU A 226 29.00 -21.97 8.27
N LEU A 227 28.14 -21.57 7.33
CA LEU A 227 26.89 -20.86 7.59
C LEU A 227 25.70 -21.82 7.48
N ASN A 228 25.03 -22.04 8.60
CA ASN A 228 23.82 -22.85 8.69
C ASN A 228 22.62 -21.93 8.92
N ASN A 229 21.58 -22.10 8.10
CA ASN A 229 20.37 -21.30 8.16
C ASN A 229 19.15 -22.22 8.14
N TYR A 230 18.29 -22.08 9.15
CA TYR A 230 17.12 -22.91 9.35
C TYR A 230 15.86 -22.04 9.38
N ALA A 231 14.87 -22.39 8.57
CA ALA A 231 13.55 -21.79 8.60
C ALA A 231 12.50 -22.88 8.76
N TYR A 232 11.62 -22.71 9.73
CA TYR A 232 10.47 -23.57 9.97
C TYR A 232 9.21 -22.72 10.00
N PHE A 233 8.23 -23.08 9.19
CA PHE A 233 6.92 -22.46 9.20
C PHE A 233 5.85 -23.52 9.41
N LYS A 234 5.04 -23.34 10.46
CA LYS A 234 3.85 -24.12 10.73
C LYS A 234 2.63 -23.24 10.52
N GLY A 235 1.94 -23.46 9.41
CA GLY A 235 0.66 -22.81 9.14
C GLY A 235 -0.49 -23.68 9.60
N ARG A 236 -1.43 -23.09 10.35
CA ARG A 236 -2.70 -23.72 10.69
C ARG A 236 -3.79 -23.16 9.80
N LEU A 237 -4.43 -24.04 9.04
CA LEU A 237 -5.52 -23.64 8.18
C LEU A 237 -6.79 -23.30 9.00
N PRO A 238 -7.40 -22.12 8.82
CA PRO A 238 -8.60 -21.70 9.56
C PRO A 238 -9.90 -22.28 8.94
N PHE A 239 -9.90 -23.56 8.58
CA PHE A 239 -11.04 -24.19 7.88
C PHE A 239 -11.97 -24.92 8.86
N GLU A 240 -13.28 -24.64 8.80
CA GLU A 240 -14.33 -25.39 9.50
C GLU A 240 -14.65 -26.70 8.76
N ARG A 241 -14.76 -27.82 9.48
CA ARG A 241 -15.16 -29.11 8.90
C ARG A 241 -16.59 -29.07 8.35
N ARG A 242 -16.73 -29.02 7.03
CA ARG A 242 -17.94 -29.49 6.34
C ARG A 242 -17.56 -30.56 5.31
N HIS A 243 -17.45 -31.80 5.78
CA HIS A 243 -17.28 -33.05 5.00
C HIS A 243 -15.99 -33.25 4.18
N THR A 244 -14.96 -33.89 4.75
CA THR A 244 -13.93 -34.59 3.95
C THR A 244 -14.57 -35.76 3.17
N VAL A 245 -14.62 -35.69 1.83
CA VAL A 245 -14.96 -36.86 0.99
C VAL A 245 -13.66 -37.44 0.43
N PRO A 246 -13.29 -38.69 0.76
CA PRO A 246 -12.18 -39.38 0.12
C PRO A 246 -12.50 -39.55 -1.37
N ARG A 247 -11.62 -39.07 -2.26
CA ARG A 247 -11.66 -39.45 -3.67
C ARG A 247 -10.28 -39.94 -4.09
N SER A 248 -10.24 -41.16 -4.60
CA SER A 248 -9.08 -41.72 -5.26
C SER A 248 -8.81 -40.98 -6.57
N PHE A 249 -7.55 -40.69 -6.86
CA PHE A 249 -7.13 -40.10 -8.13
C PHE A 249 -6.12 -41.01 -8.83
N GLN A 250 -6.27 -41.19 -10.14
CA GLN A 250 -5.32 -41.88 -11.00
C GLN A 250 -4.49 -40.85 -11.76
N LEU A 251 -3.23 -40.67 -11.38
CA LEU A 251 -2.19 -40.12 -12.27
C LEU A 251 -1.45 -41.33 -12.85
N ASN A 252 -1.82 -41.74 -14.05
CA ASN A 252 -1.34 -42.96 -14.74
C ASN A 252 -1.85 -44.29 -14.14
N ALA A 253 -2.02 -45.28 -15.01
CA ALA A 253 -2.85 -46.47 -14.81
C ALA A 253 -2.40 -47.49 -13.72
N THR A 254 -1.54 -47.11 -12.76
CA THR A 254 -0.99 -48.07 -11.78
C THR A 254 -0.84 -47.56 -10.34
N ALA A 255 -1.24 -46.34 -10.00
CA ALA A 255 -1.27 -45.92 -8.59
C ALA A 255 -2.44 -44.98 -8.28
N SER A 256 -3.26 -45.36 -7.29
CA SER A 256 -4.26 -44.50 -6.67
C SER A 256 -3.74 -44.05 -5.30
N LEU A 257 -3.56 -42.75 -5.09
CA LEU A 257 -3.26 -42.19 -3.77
C LEU A 257 -4.47 -41.39 -3.27
N GLU A 258 -4.85 -41.61 -2.01
CA GLU A 258 -5.87 -40.82 -1.32
C GLU A 258 -5.21 -39.58 -0.68
N VAL A 259 -5.66 -38.38 -1.06
CA VAL A 259 -5.25 -37.14 -0.40
C VAL A 259 -6.47 -36.56 0.32
N ALA A 260 -6.34 -36.28 1.62
CA ALA A 260 -7.39 -35.61 2.39
C ALA A 260 -7.56 -34.17 1.89
N MET A 261 -8.76 -33.82 1.41
CA MET A 261 -9.13 -32.47 0.96
C MET A 261 -10.11 -31.85 1.96
N MET A 262 -9.84 -30.63 2.42
CA MET A 262 -10.63 -29.92 3.45
C MET A 262 -11.48 -28.81 2.86
N PHE A 263 -12.63 -28.50 3.49
CA PHE A 263 -13.70 -27.62 2.99
C PHE A 263 -13.90 -26.39 3.88
N ARG A 264 -14.46 -25.30 3.33
CA ARG A 264 -15.10 -24.18 4.07
C ARG A 264 -16.14 -23.48 3.20
N ASP A 265 -17.29 -23.17 3.80
CA ASP A 265 -18.39 -22.30 3.35
C ASP A 265 -19.06 -21.81 4.68
N ASP A 266 -19.52 -20.58 4.96
CA ASP A 266 -20.28 -19.66 4.08
C ASP A 266 -20.15 -18.12 4.41
N SER A 267 -19.23 -17.63 5.27
CA SER A 267 -19.38 -16.24 5.79
C SER A 267 -18.13 -15.37 6.12
N SER A 268 -16.91 -15.59 5.58
CA SER A 268 -15.78 -14.66 5.87
C SER A 268 -14.60 -14.65 4.87
N ASP A 269 -14.14 -13.43 4.54
CA ASP A 269 -12.81 -12.88 4.16
C ASP A 269 -11.81 -13.69 3.30
N VAL A 270 -12.26 -14.31 2.19
CA VAL A 270 -11.31 -14.73 1.13
C VAL A 270 -11.16 -13.59 0.12
N MET A 271 -9.94 -13.09 -0.06
CA MET A 271 -9.68 -12.09 -1.09
C MET A 271 -9.17 -12.77 -2.36
N MET A 272 -9.70 -12.36 -3.51
CA MET A 272 -9.39 -12.97 -4.80
C MET A 272 -9.18 -11.92 -5.88
N LEU A 273 -8.33 -12.27 -6.83
CA LEU A 273 -8.05 -11.47 -8.02
C LEU A 273 -7.74 -12.43 -9.17
N TYR A 274 -8.34 -12.18 -10.33
CA TYR A 274 -7.91 -12.82 -11.56
C TYR A 274 -6.96 -11.89 -12.31
N ASP A 275 -5.67 -12.21 -12.35
CA ASP A 275 -4.68 -11.43 -13.10
C ASP A 275 -4.54 -12.00 -14.51
N THR A 276 -5.05 -11.26 -15.50
CA THR A 276 -4.99 -11.62 -16.92
C THR A 276 -3.56 -11.64 -17.45
N ASN A 277 -2.65 -10.85 -16.88
CA ASN A 277 -1.26 -10.80 -17.34
C ASN A 277 -0.49 -12.04 -16.94
N CYS A 278 -0.82 -12.59 -15.77
CA CYS A 278 -0.23 -13.81 -15.25
C CYS A 278 -1.05 -15.06 -15.57
N SER A 279 -2.20 -14.88 -16.22
CA SER A 279 -3.19 -15.93 -16.46
C SER A 279 -3.43 -16.79 -15.21
N ALA A 280 -3.53 -16.14 -14.05
CA ALA A 280 -3.54 -16.80 -12.74
C ALA A 280 -4.68 -16.28 -11.86
N THR A 281 -5.23 -17.19 -11.07
CA THR A 281 -6.13 -16.85 -9.97
C THR A 281 -5.27 -16.65 -8.73
N VAL A 282 -5.33 -15.45 -8.16
CA VAL A 282 -4.64 -15.07 -6.94
C VAL A 282 -5.66 -15.11 -5.79
N VAL A 283 -5.34 -15.86 -4.74
CA VAL A 283 -6.20 -16.03 -3.57
C VAL A 283 -5.40 -15.68 -2.32
N GLN A 284 -5.90 -14.76 -1.50
CA GLN A 284 -5.32 -14.45 -0.20
C GLN A 284 -6.11 -15.13 0.91
N LEU A 285 -5.40 -15.78 1.83
CA LEU A 285 -5.95 -16.37 3.04
C LEU A 285 -5.26 -15.74 4.26
N ALA A 286 -6.02 -15.06 5.10
CA ALA A 286 -5.50 -14.55 6.37
C ALA A 286 -5.19 -15.71 7.34
N GLN A 287 -4.07 -15.62 8.06
CA GLN A 287 -3.62 -16.65 9.02
C GLN A 287 -3.58 -16.10 10.46
N SER A 288 -3.18 -14.84 10.63
CA SER A 288 -3.26 -14.08 11.89
C SER A 288 -3.43 -12.59 11.60
N GLU A 289 -3.43 -11.76 12.66
CA GLU A 289 -3.39 -10.29 12.53
C GLU A 289 -2.12 -9.77 11.88
N ARG A 290 -1.08 -10.60 11.61
CA ARG A 290 0.12 -10.19 10.86
C ARG A 290 0.44 -11.07 9.67
N LEU A 291 0.19 -12.37 9.74
CA LEU A 291 0.57 -13.31 8.70
C LEU A 291 -0.57 -13.60 7.72
N ALA A 292 -0.26 -13.59 6.43
CA ALA A 292 -1.20 -14.00 5.38
C ALA A 292 -0.51 -14.87 4.32
N TRP A 293 -1.32 -15.68 3.65
CA TRP A 293 -0.92 -16.46 2.48
C TRP A 293 -1.45 -15.81 1.22
N LEU A 294 -0.63 -15.82 0.18
CA LEU A 294 -1.03 -15.49 -1.18
C LEU A 294 -0.76 -16.71 -2.07
N LEU A 295 -1.82 -17.28 -2.61
CA LEU A 295 -1.83 -18.49 -3.42
C LEU A 295 -2.08 -18.13 -4.88
N LEU A 296 -1.16 -18.52 -5.76
CA LEU A 296 -1.26 -18.25 -7.20
C LEU A 296 -1.49 -19.56 -7.94
N LEU A 297 -2.66 -19.68 -8.56
CA LEU A 297 -3.09 -20.85 -9.32
C LEU A 297 -3.16 -20.52 -10.82
N PRO A 298 -2.32 -21.13 -11.67
CA PRO A 298 -2.30 -20.84 -13.11
C PRO A 298 -3.55 -21.41 -13.80
N LYS A 299 -4.09 -20.70 -14.79
CA LYS A 299 -5.29 -21.13 -15.54
C LYS A 299 -4.98 -22.20 -16.59
N ALA A 300 -3.79 -22.14 -17.20
CA ALA A 300 -3.31 -23.07 -18.23
C ALA A 300 -1.84 -23.46 -17.99
N GLU A 301 -1.42 -24.65 -18.43
CA GLU A 301 -0.06 -25.21 -18.26
C GLU A 301 1.03 -24.50 -19.08
N LEU A 302 0.69 -23.44 -19.82
CA LEU A 302 1.55 -22.84 -20.85
C LEU A 302 2.48 -21.70 -20.37
N GLN A 303 2.35 -21.20 -19.13
CA GLN A 303 3.24 -20.15 -18.60
C GLN A 303 3.73 -20.48 -17.20
N THR A 304 5.03 -20.26 -16.98
CA THR A 304 5.66 -20.33 -15.65
C THR A 304 5.22 -19.13 -14.81
N LEU A 305 4.54 -19.38 -13.69
CA LEU A 305 4.16 -18.33 -12.73
C LEU A 305 5.38 -17.55 -12.22
N GLU A 306 6.57 -18.15 -12.31
CA GLU A 306 7.85 -17.59 -11.94
C GLU A 306 8.18 -16.29 -12.68
N GLY A 307 7.78 -16.14 -13.95
CA GLY A 307 7.97 -14.90 -14.72
C GLY A 307 7.08 -13.74 -14.25
N CYS A 308 6.05 -14.03 -13.46
CA CYS A 308 5.14 -13.03 -12.91
C CYS A 308 5.54 -12.51 -11.53
N LEU A 309 6.49 -13.16 -10.87
CA LEU A 309 6.88 -12.83 -9.51
C LEU A 309 7.81 -11.61 -9.53
N SER A 310 7.33 -10.49 -8.99
CA SER A 310 8.08 -9.25 -8.87
C SER A 310 7.47 -8.36 -7.77
N SER A 311 8.26 -7.42 -7.22
CA SER A 311 7.75 -6.48 -6.21
C SER A 311 6.56 -5.66 -6.73
N ARG A 312 6.61 -5.23 -7.99
CA ARG A 312 5.52 -4.50 -8.64
C ARG A 312 4.25 -5.34 -8.78
N ARG A 313 4.38 -6.62 -9.17
CA ARG A 313 3.22 -7.54 -9.29
C ARG A 313 2.65 -7.91 -7.94
N MET A 314 3.49 -8.13 -6.93
CA MET A 314 3.07 -8.35 -5.55
C MET A 314 2.24 -7.17 -5.04
N SER A 315 2.76 -5.94 -5.17
CA SER A 315 2.03 -4.72 -4.79
C SER A 315 0.71 -4.57 -5.56
N PHE A 316 0.71 -4.89 -6.85
CA PHE A 316 -0.51 -4.91 -7.67
C PHE A 316 -1.54 -5.91 -7.12
N TRP A 317 -1.16 -7.16 -6.83
CA TRP A 317 -2.08 -8.15 -6.27
C TRP A 317 -2.63 -7.67 -4.93
N LEU A 318 -1.78 -7.26 -4.00
CA LEU A 318 -2.21 -6.78 -2.67
C LEU A 318 -3.18 -5.60 -2.75
N SER A 319 -3.01 -4.71 -3.74
CA SER A 319 -3.87 -3.52 -3.90
C SER A 319 -5.17 -3.79 -4.67
N ASN A 320 -5.28 -4.92 -5.39
CA ASN A 320 -6.41 -5.20 -6.30
C ASN A 320 -7.19 -6.46 -5.94
N LEU A 321 -6.77 -7.19 -4.91
CA LEU A 321 -7.53 -8.28 -4.31
C LEU A 321 -8.89 -7.76 -3.83
N LYS A 322 -9.96 -8.51 -4.13
CA LYS A 322 -11.33 -8.17 -3.76
C LYS A 322 -11.96 -9.28 -2.93
N PRO A 323 -12.84 -8.98 -1.97
CA PRO A 323 -13.58 -10.00 -1.25
C PRO A 323 -14.38 -10.87 -2.23
N GLY A 324 -14.27 -12.19 -2.11
CA GLY A 324 -15.00 -13.16 -2.92
C GLY A 324 -15.54 -14.31 -2.10
N ARG A 325 -16.56 -15.00 -2.61
CA ARG A 325 -17.05 -16.27 -2.06
C ARG A 325 -16.54 -17.40 -2.95
N ALA A 326 -15.74 -18.29 -2.38
CA ALA A 326 -15.28 -19.50 -3.03
C ALA A 326 -15.01 -20.59 -1.99
N GLU A 327 -15.30 -21.83 -2.36
CA GLU A 327 -14.92 -23.01 -1.61
C GLU A 327 -13.46 -23.35 -1.96
N ILE A 328 -12.55 -23.17 -1.00
CA ILE A 328 -11.12 -23.42 -1.20
C ILE A 328 -10.77 -24.83 -0.73
N LEU A 329 -10.37 -25.68 -1.67
CA LEU A 329 -9.82 -27.01 -1.39
C LEU A 329 -8.29 -26.92 -1.43
N PHE A 330 -7.66 -26.88 -0.26
CA PHE A 330 -6.21 -26.80 -0.09
C PHE A 330 -5.68 -28.06 0.61
N PRO A 331 -4.61 -28.70 0.09
CA PRO A 331 -4.12 -29.97 0.63
C PRO A 331 -3.35 -29.79 1.95
N LYS A 332 -3.42 -30.79 2.84
CA LYS A 332 -2.47 -30.94 3.96
C LYS A 332 -1.15 -31.47 3.40
N PHE A 333 -0.01 -30.86 3.77
CA PHE A 333 1.30 -31.37 3.37
C PHE A 333 2.43 -30.89 4.28
N GLN A 334 3.56 -31.59 4.21
CA GLN A 334 4.82 -31.20 4.84
C GLN A 334 5.92 -31.23 3.80
N LEU A 335 6.57 -30.10 3.59
CA LEU A 335 7.64 -29.95 2.61
C LEU A 335 8.91 -29.50 3.31
N ARG A 336 9.99 -30.26 3.12
CA ARG A 336 11.34 -29.92 3.59
C ARG A 336 12.27 -29.84 2.40
N ARG A 337 13.06 -28.78 2.32
CA ARG A 337 14.07 -28.57 1.28
C ARG A 337 15.33 -27.99 1.87
N SER A 338 16.47 -28.39 1.32
CA SER A 338 17.78 -27.87 1.67
C SER A 338 18.47 -27.38 0.40
N TYR A 339 19.05 -26.19 0.46
CA TYR A 339 19.73 -25.54 -0.64
C TYR A 339 21.11 -25.08 -0.20
N ASN A 340 22.08 -25.22 -1.09
CA ASN A 340 23.34 -24.50 -0.97
C ASN A 340 23.10 -23.07 -1.48
N VAL A 341 23.11 -22.10 -0.56
CA VAL A 341 22.76 -20.70 -0.85
C VAL A 341 23.95 -19.87 -1.32
N LYS A 342 25.17 -20.44 -1.35
CA LYS A 342 26.39 -19.80 -1.86
C LYS A 342 26.19 -19.25 -3.27
N ASN A 343 25.64 -20.08 -4.16
CA ASN A 343 25.44 -19.68 -5.55
C ASN A 343 24.29 -18.69 -5.74
N LEU A 344 23.25 -18.77 -4.90
CA LEU A 344 22.12 -17.84 -4.94
C LEU A 344 22.58 -16.44 -4.53
N LEU A 345 23.26 -16.33 -3.38
CA LEU A 345 23.77 -15.05 -2.87
C LEU A 345 24.86 -14.45 -3.77
N LYS A 346 25.72 -15.29 -4.36
CA LYS A 346 26.72 -14.83 -5.34
C LYS A 346 26.08 -14.18 -6.56
N ASN A 347 25.00 -14.78 -7.09
CA ASN A 347 24.28 -14.25 -8.24
C ASN A 347 23.47 -12.99 -7.91
N SER A 348 23.00 -12.85 -6.67
CA SER A 348 22.31 -11.65 -6.18
C SER A 348 23.25 -10.49 -5.80
N GLY A 349 24.57 -10.61 -6.04
CA GLY A 349 25.52 -9.50 -5.87
C GLY A 349 26.51 -9.63 -4.71
N ALA A 350 26.39 -10.65 -3.84
CA ALA A 350 27.33 -10.89 -2.74
C ALA A 350 28.52 -11.77 -3.14
N SER A 351 29.12 -11.51 -4.29
CA SER A 351 30.19 -12.35 -4.84
C SER A 351 31.47 -12.37 -4.00
N SER A 352 31.79 -11.27 -3.31
CA SER A 352 33.00 -11.14 -2.49
C SER A 352 32.95 -11.98 -1.21
N LEU A 353 31.76 -12.17 -0.61
CA LEU A 353 31.53 -13.03 0.56
C LEU A 353 31.86 -14.52 0.31
N PHE A 354 31.93 -14.91 -0.96
CA PHE A 354 32.17 -16.27 -1.41
C PHE A 354 33.42 -16.41 -2.29
N SER A 355 34.30 -15.40 -2.26
CA SER A 355 35.58 -15.39 -2.96
C SER A 355 36.63 -16.29 -2.28
N ASP A 356 37.82 -16.42 -2.88
CA ASP A 356 38.91 -17.21 -2.31
C ASP A 356 39.59 -16.54 -1.09
N ALA A 357 39.28 -15.27 -0.83
CA ALA A 357 39.79 -14.49 0.30
C ALA A 357 38.76 -13.40 0.70
N PRO A 358 37.61 -13.77 1.29
CA PRO A 358 36.62 -12.82 1.77
C PRO A 358 37.17 -12.03 2.97
N ASP A 359 36.81 -10.75 3.08
CA ASP A 359 37.25 -9.91 4.20
C ASP A 359 36.38 -10.16 5.44
N PHE A 360 36.73 -11.19 6.21
CA PHE A 360 36.18 -11.50 7.53
C PHE A 360 37.06 -11.01 8.68
N SER A 361 37.81 -9.93 8.48
CA SER A 361 38.64 -9.31 9.52
C SER A 361 37.85 -8.80 10.73
N GLY A 362 36.51 -8.71 10.63
CA GLY A 362 35.63 -8.48 11.77
C GLY A 362 35.51 -9.66 12.73
N LEU A 363 35.93 -10.86 12.32
CA LEU A 363 35.86 -12.12 13.07
C LEU A 363 37.24 -12.73 13.34
N SER A 364 38.17 -12.66 12.39
CA SER A 364 39.54 -13.19 12.53
C SER A 364 40.52 -12.44 11.63
N GLU A 365 41.75 -12.20 12.10
CA GLU A 365 42.83 -11.60 11.31
C GLU A 365 43.46 -12.59 10.30
N LYS A 366 43.00 -13.85 10.25
CA LYS A 366 43.50 -14.86 9.32
C LYS A 366 43.09 -14.55 7.87
N GLU A 367 44.08 -14.30 7.02
CA GLU A 367 43.87 -14.10 5.57
C GLU A 367 43.38 -15.38 4.84
N THR A 368 43.46 -16.55 5.48
CA THR A 368 43.06 -17.85 4.93
C THR A 368 41.61 -18.25 5.25
N LEU A 369 40.88 -17.48 6.07
CA LEU A 369 39.54 -17.83 6.52
C LEU A 369 38.54 -17.82 5.35
N ARG A 370 37.84 -18.94 5.13
CA ARG A 370 36.92 -19.11 3.99
C ARG A 370 35.57 -19.65 4.40
N LEU A 371 34.51 -19.09 3.79
CA LEU A 371 33.15 -19.63 3.87
C LEU A 371 33.01 -20.84 2.93
N VAL A 372 33.30 -22.03 3.46
CA VAL A 372 33.34 -23.29 2.70
C VAL A 372 31.95 -23.85 2.43
N LYS A 373 30.99 -23.58 3.32
CA LYS A 373 29.62 -24.06 3.23
C LYS A 373 28.63 -22.98 3.64
N ALA A 374 27.57 -22.84 2.85
CA ALA A 374 26.42 -22.00 3.19
C ALA A 374 25.15 -22.76 2.79
N SER A 375 24.41 -23.24 3.78
CA SER A 375 23.18 -24.01 3.57
C SER A 375 21.98 -23.34 4.20
N GLN A 376 20.87 -23.33 3.47
CA GLN A 376 19.55 -23.00 4.01
C GLN A 376 18.66 -24.22 3.93
N GLU A 377 18.08 -24.58 5.06
CA GLU A 377 17.10 -25.64 5.17
C GLU A 377 15.77 -25.09 5.65
N VAL A 378 14.73 -25.36 4.87
CA VAL A 378 13.40 -24.79 5.02
C VAL A 378 12.39 -25.92 5.16
N MET A 379 11.56 -25.85 6.19
CA MET A 379 10.44 -26.77 6.39
C MET A 379 9.14 -25.99 6.51
N LEU A 380 8.18 -26.39 5.69
CA LEU A 380 6.80 -25.92 5.70
C LEU A 380 5.91 -27.06 6.12
N GLU A 381 5.16 -26.86 7.20
CA GLU A 381 4.16 -27.79 7.69
C GLU A 381 2.81 -27.10 7.64
N VAL A 382 1.87 -27.68 6.90
CA VAL A 382 0.48 -27.23 6.85
C VAL A 382 -0.36 -28.25 7.60
N GLU A 383 -1.03 -27.82 8.66
CA GLU A 383 -1.89 -28.68 9.48
C GLU A 383 -3.33 -28.19 9.58
N GLU A 384 -4.23 -29.13 9.92
CA GLU A 384 -5.61 -28.86 10.32
C GLU A 384 -5.62 -28.27 11.74
N ALA A 385 -6.40 -27.20 11.94
CA ALA A 385 -6.73 -26.74 13.28
C ALA A 385 -7.67 -27.77 13.96
N LYS A 386 -7.32 -28.24 15.17
CA LYS A 386 -8.26 -29.03 15.98
C LYS A 386 -9.36 -28.08 16.48
N LEU A 387 -10.59 -28.31 16.06
CA LEU A 387 -11.77 -27.69 16.67
C LEU A 387 -11.86 -28.16 18.12
N GLU A 388 -11.87 -27.22 19.07
CA GLU A 388 -12.39 -27.52 20.41
C GLU A 388 -13.88 -27.83 20.27
N GLU A 389 -14.32 -28.97 20.80
CA GLU A 389 -15.74 -29.34 20.81
C GLU A 389 -16.51 -28.33 21.68
N GLY A 390 -17.00 -27.25 21.07
CA GLY A 390 -17.69 -26.17 21.77
C GLY A 390 -18.67 -25.43 20.88
N GLY A 391 -19.94 -25.83 20.95
CA GLY A 391 -21.10 -25.00 20.56
C GLY A 391 -21.42 -24.96 19.07
N GLY A 392 -22.17 -25.96 18.59
CA GLY A 392 -22.82 -25.91 17.29
C GLY A 392 -23.85 -24.77 17.24
N TYR A 393 -23.72 -23.90 16.24
CA TYR A 393 -24.78 -23.01 15.79
C TYR A 393 -25.19 -23.45 14.39
N ASP A 394 -26.41 -23.96 14.26
CA ASP A 394 -27.03 -24.26 12.98
C ASP A 394 -27.31 -22.94 12.23
N VAL A 395 -26.56 -22.68 11.17
CA VAL A 395 -26.83 -21.60 10.21
C VAL A 395 -27.70 -22.17 9.09
N PRO A 396 -28.84 -21.54 8.73
CA PRO A 396 -29.68 -22.03 7.65
C PRO A 396 -29.00 -21.84 6.28
N LEU A 397 -29.08 -22.89 5.46
CA LEU A 397 -28.43 -23.06 4.15
C LEU A 397 -28.93 -22.06 3.09
N ASP A 398 -28.00 -21.31 2.50
CA ASP A 398 -28.12 -20.70 1.16
C ASP A 398 -27.84 -21.81 0.12
N PHE A 399 -28.76 -22.05 -0.82
CA PHE A 399 -28.66 -23.14 -1.80
C PHE A 399 -27.86 -22.77 -3.06
N SER A 400 -27.14 -21.65 -3.06
CA SER A 400 -26.25 -21.29 -4.16
C SER A 400 -24.83 -21.84 -3.93
N VAL A 401 -24.45 -22.85 -4.73
CA VAL A 401 -23.14 -23.51 -4.64
C VAL A 401 -22.02 -22.50 -4.98
N PRO A 402 -21.12 -22.14 -4.05
CA PRO A 402 -20.01 -21.24 -4.36
C PRO A 402 -19.07 -21.85 -5.41
N PRO A 403 -18.35 -21.02 -6.19
CA PRO A 403 -17.33 -21.52 -7.10
C PRO A 403 -16.23 -22.23 -6.30
N ARG A 404 -15.89 -23.44 -6.74
CA ARG A 404 -14.88 -24.30 -6.11
C ARG A 404 -13.49 -24.03 -6.70
N ILE A 405 -12.53 -23.69 -5.86
CA ILE A 405 -11.12 -23.53 -6.23
C ILE A 405 -10.31 -24.64 -5.57
N THR A 406 -9.77 -25.53 -6.40
CA THR A 406 -8.98 -26.67 -5.93
C THR A 406 -7.50 -26.46 -6.26
N PHE A 407 -6.64 -26.56 -5.24
CA PHE A 407 -5.18 -26.53 -5.39
C PHE A 407 -4.62 -27.95 -5.59
N ASN A 408 -5.10 -28.63 -6.64
CA ASN A 408 -4.73 -30.00 -7.02
C ASN A 408 -3.81 -30.08 -8.24
N ARG A 409 -3.23 -28.95 -8.64
CA ARG A 409 -2.31 -28.78 -9.78
C ARG A 409 -1.20 -27.81 -9.39
N PRO A 410 -0.12 -27.68 -10.16
CA PRO A 410 1.00 -26.81 -9.79
C PRO A 410 0.56 -25.39 -9.39
N PHE A 411 1.03 -24.91 -8.24
CA PHE A 411 0.72 -23.58 -7.73
C PHE A 411 1.92 -22.95 -7.02
N VAL A 412 1.89 -21.63 -6.85
CA VAL A 412 2.87 -20.89 -6.04
C VAL A 412 2.23 -20.41 -4.75
N LEU A 413 2.93 -20.62 -3.64
CA LEU A 413 2.57 -20.16 -2.30
C LEU A 413 3.57 -19.08 -1.86
N LEU A 414 3.04 -17.96 -1.40
CA LEU A 414 3.79 -16.90 -0.73
C LEU A 414 3.21 -16.71 0.68
N THR A 415 4.05 -16.78 1.71
CA THR A 415 3.72 -16.30 3.04
C THR A 415 4.36 -14.94 3.23
N TYR A 416 3.59 -13.96 3.69
CA TYR A 416 4.09 -12.59 3.84
C TYR A 416 3.49 -11.93 5.09
N ASP A 417 4.16 -10.90 5.57
CA ASP A 417 3.62 -9.99 6.58
C ASP A 417 2.67 -9.01 5.88
N HIS A 418 1.37 -9.09 6.19
CA HIS A 418 0.35 -8.27 5.53
C HIS A 418 0.46 -6.76 5.85
N VAL A 419 1.16 -6.38 6.93
CA VAL A 419 1.41 -4.96 7.28
C VAL A 419 2.51 -4.38 6.40
N THR A 420 3.62 -5.10 6.27
CA THR A 420 4.85 -4.59 5.64
C THR A 420 5.01 -5.03 4.19
N GLY A 421 4.24 -6.03 3.73
CA GLY A 421 4.35 -6.63 2.41
C GLY A 421 5.60 -7.49 2.21
N LEU A 422 6.39 -7.74 3.25
CA LEU A 422 7.63 -8.52 3.19
C LEU A 422 7.33 -10.01 2.99
N VAL A 423 7.93 -10.63 1.96
CA VAL A 423 7.81 -12.07 1.71
C VAL A 423 8.68 -12.84 2.71
N LEU A 424 8.06 -13.74 3.48
CA LEU A 424 8.71 -14.51 4.53
C LEU A 424 9.08 -15.93 4.06
N LEU A 425 8.22 -16.51 3.22
CA LEU A 425 8.37 -17.85 2.66
C LEU A 425 7.81 -17.87 1.24
N MET A 426 8.45 -18.60 0.34
CA MET A 426 8.03 -18.73 -1.05
C MET A 426 8.24 -20.16 -1.55
N GLY A 427 7.27 -20.71 -2.27
CA GLY A 427 7.40 -22.07 -2.78
C GLY A 427 6.53 -22.39 -3.99
N ARG A 428 7.03 -23.26 -4.86
CA ARG A 428 6.27 -23.92 -5.93
C ARG A 428 5.93 -25.31 -5.49
N ILE A 429 4.65 -25.63 -5.47
CA ILE A 429 4.15 -26.98 -5.22
C ILE A 429 3.74 -27.55 -6.56
N SER A 430 4.57 -28.41 -7.13
CA SER A 430 4.36 -29.07 -8.43
C SER A 430 3.50 -30.32 -8.30
N ASP A 431 3.72 -31.13 -7.25
CA ASP A 431 2.85 -32.25 -6.88
C ASP A 431 2.50 -32.18 -5.38
N PRO A 432 1.23 -31.86 -5.05
CA PRO A 432 0.76 -31.85 -3.67
C PRO A 432 0.77 -33.24 -3.00
N ALA A 433 0.71 -34.33 -3.77
CA ALA A 433 0.68 -35.71 -3.25
C ALA A 433 2.07 -36.19 -2.79
N ASP A 434 3.14 -35.78 -3.47
CA ASP A 434 4.52 -36.07 -3.06
C ASP A 434 4.91 -35.37 -1.74
N ALA A 435 4.23 -34.27 -1.39
CA ALA A 435 4.45 -33.54 -0.14
C ALA A 435 3.76 -34.19 1.09
N VAL A 436 3.03 -35.31 0.91
CA VAL A 436 2.40 -36.07 2.01
C VAL A 436 3.24 -37.30 2.42
N LYS A 437 4.13 -37.78 1.52
CA LYS A 437 4.85 -39.07 1.69
C LYS A 437 5.93 -39.08 2.78
N MET A 438 6.28 -37.95 3.39
CA MET A 438 7.43 -37.91 4.32
C MET A 438 7.19 -38.68 5.64
N ARG A 439 5.93 -39.00 5.99
CA ARG A 439 5.62 -39.87 7.12
C ARG A 439 6.04 -41.34 6.90
N ASP A 440 6.18 -41.79 5.66
CA ASP A 440 6.45 -43.21 5.35
C ASP A 440 7.90 -43.48 4.90
N ILE A 441 8.69 -42.43 4.63
CA ILE A 441 10.07 -42.57 4.15
C ILE A 441 11.02 -43.08 5.27
N ILE A 442 10.73 -42.80 6.55
CA ILE A 442 11.54 -43.29 7.67
C ILE A 442 11.42 -44.83 7.81
N ALA A 443 10.29 -45.42 7.42
CA ALA A 443 10.12 -46.88 7.40
C ALA A 443 10.68 -47.53 6.13
N SER A 444 10.69 -46.82 5.01
CA SER A 444 11.14 -47.32 3.69
C SER A 444 12.66 -47.29 3.51
N CYS A 445 13.38 -46.37 4.16
CA CYS A 445 14.85 -46.30 4.10
C CYS A 445 15.56 -47.53 4.72
N MET A 446 14.89 -48.28 5.59
CA MET A 446 15.39 -49.58 6.10
C MET A 446 15.24 -50.72 5.09
N LEU A 447 14.38 -50.56 4.07
CA LEU A 447 14.13 -51.57 3.04
C LEU A 447 14.88 -51.29 1.72
N ALA A 448 15.11 -50.02 1.38
CA ALA A 448 15.80 -49.60 0.16
C ALA A 448 17.32 -49.88 0.17
N ALA A 449 17.94 -49.96 1.36
CA ALA A 449 19.33 -50.38 1.51
C ALA A 449 19.57 -51.86 1.14
N LEU A 450 18.49 -52.65 0.98
CA LEU A 450 18.54 -54.08 0.66
C LEU A 450 18.31 -54.40 -0.83
N LEU A 451 17.90 -53.42 -1.66
CA LEU A 451 17.39 -53.71 -3.02
C LEU A 451 18.08 -52.97 -4.18
N LEU A 452 19.09 -52.13 -3.94
CA LEU A 452 19.82 -51.43 -5.02
C LEU A 452 21.31 -51.79 -5.10
N ALA A 453 21.65 -53.01 -4.69
CA ALA A 453 22.65 -53.78 -5.40
C ALA A 453 21.95 -54.46 -6.59
N VAL A 454 21.78 -53.77 -7.72
CA VAL A 454 21.68 -54.33 -9.08
C VAL A 454 21.52 -53.17 -10.08
N ALA A 455 22.43 -53.16 -11.07
CA ALA A 455 22.32 -52.58 -12.39
C ALA A 455 22.41 -51.04 -12.57
N SER A 456 23.67 -50.64 -12.74
CA SER A 456 24.16 -49.63 -13.68
C SER A 456 23.69 -49.80 -15.14
N ALA A 457 23.88 -48.72 -15.93
CA ALA A 457 24.13 -48.64 -17.39
C ALA A 457 22.90 -48.25 -18.26
N ASN A 458 22.95 -47.39 -19.29
CA ASN A 458 23.94 -46.46 -19.86
C ASN A 458 23.27 -45.66 -21.02
N HIS A 459 23.85 -44.52 -21.41
CA HIS A 459 23.90 -43.93 -22.78
C HIS A 459 22.61 -43.41 -23.47
N HIS A 460 22.58 -42.40 -24.35
CA HIS A 460 23.56 -41.49 -24.97
C HIS A 460 22.85 -40.27 -25.64
N GLN A 461 23.57 -39.16 -25.70
CA GLN A 461 23.55 -37.98 -26.61
C GLN A 461 22.76 -38.00 -27.95
N HIS A 462 22.25 -36.83 -28.39
CA HIS A 462 22.93 -35.92 -29.36
C HIS A 462 22.10 -34.67 -29.80
N HIS A 463 22.83 -33.54 -29.92
CA HIS A 463 22.78 -32.35 -30.83
C HIS A 463 21.46 -31.60 -31.16
N ASN A 464 21.33 -30.26 -31.26
CA ASN A 464 22.15 -29.03 -31.44
C ASN A 464 21.65 -28.29 -32.72
N HIS A 465 21.04 -27.10 -32.60
CA HIS A 465 21.43 -25.84 -33.29
C HIS A 465 20.34 -24.73 -33.32
N ASN A 466 20.75 -23.56 -32.83
CA ASN A 466 20.50 -22.16 -33.26
C ASN A 466 19.38 -21.82 -34.27
N HIS A 467 18.66 -20.72 -34.00
CA HIS A 467 18.92 -19.40 -34.62
C HIS A 467 18.17 -18.24 -33.95
N ASN A 468 18.89 -17.11 -33.87
CA ASN A 468 18.49 -15.74 -33.50
C ASN A 468 17.21 -15.22 -34.17
N HIS A 469 16.50 -14.29 -33.51
CA HIS A 469 16.30 -12.92 -34.03
C HIS A 469 15.78 -11.95 -32.95
N GLN A 470 16.50 -10.85 -32.78
CA GLN A 470 16.14 -9.65 -32.02
C GLN A 470 15.08 -8.82 -32.76
N HIS A 471 14.10 -8.30 -32.02
CA HIS A 471 13.53 -6.96 -32.21
C HIS A 471 12.96 -6.48 -30.88
N GLY A 472 13.58 -5.47 -30.27
CA GLY A 472 13.01 -4.75 -29.13
C GLY A 472 12.33 -3.45 -29.57
N PRO A 473 11.37 -2.94 -28.77
CA PRO A 473 11.09 -1.51 -28.73
C PRO A 473 11.44 -0.90 -27.36
N LYS A 474 11.91 0.34 -27.45
CA LYS A 474 12.37 1.25 -26.40
C LYS A 474 11.23 1.65 -25.45
N GLY A 475 11.61 1.92 -24.20
CA GLY A 475 10.72 2.16 -23.07
C GLY A 475 9.92 3.47 -23.08
N HIS A 476 8.90 3.46 -22.22
CA HIS A 476 8.20 4.61 -21.67
C HIS A 476 8.04 4.35 -20.17
N ASP A 477 8.91 4.95 -19.36
CA ASP A 477 8.69 5.12 -17.93
C ASP A 477 7.70 6.28 -17.76
N GLY A 478 6.40 5.96 -17.82
CA GLY A 478 5.33 6.86 -17.45
C GLY A 478 4.80 6.48 -16.08
N GLU A 479 5.26 7.17 -15.03
CA GLU A 479 4.40 7.39 -13.87
C GLU A 479 3.08 8.02 -14.39
N ASN A 480 1.93 7.63 -13.86
CA ASN A 480 0.63 8.16 -14.31
C ASN A 480 0.55 9.68 -14.01
N ILE A 481 0.97 10.51 -14.97
CA ILE A 481 1.05 11.98 -14.91
C ILE A 481 -0.27 12.61 -14.41
N CYS A 482 -1.42 11.98 -14.65
CA CYS A 482 -2.73 12.45 -14.20
C CYS A 482 -2.94 12.42 -12.68
N HIS A 483 -2.15 11.66 -11.91
CA HIS A 483 -2.24 11.64 -10.44
C HIS A 483 -1.35 12.70 -9.79
N LEU A 484 -0.44 13.33 -10.53
CA LEU A 484 0.60 14.19 -9.98
C LEU A 484 0.03 15.32 -9.10
N LEU A 485 -1.07 15.92 -9.54
CA LEU A 485 -1.69 17.06 -8.87
C LEU A 485 -2.80 16.67 -7.88
N SER A 486 -3.18 15.39 -7.81
CA SER A 486 -4.31 14.93 -6.97
C SER A 486 -4.13 15.30 -5.50
N ASN A 487 -2.94 15.09 -4.96
CA ASN A 487 -2.61 15.43 -3.57
C ASN A 487 -2.66 16.94 -3.32
N GLY A 488 -1.98 17.74 -4.15
CA GLY A 488 -1.97 19.20 -4.01
C GLY A 488 -3.38 19.80 -4.11
N ASN A 489 -4.20 19.31 -5.05
CA ASN A 489 -5.59 19.74 -5.21
C ASN A 489 -6.46 19.33 -4.01
N ALA A 490 -6.22 18.16 -3.41
CA ALA A 490 -6.93 17.73 -2.22
C ALA A 490 -6.57 18.60 -1.00
N ASP A 491 -5.28 18.83 -0.76
CA ASP A 491 -4.80 19.68 0.34
C ASP A 491 -5.30 21.12 0.21
N PHE A 492 -5.25 21.68 -1.00
CA PHE A 492 -5.87 22.96 -1.33
C PHE A 492 -7.37 22.95 -1.02
N GLY A 493 -8.09 21.90 -1.42
CA GLY A 493 -9.51 21.72 -1.14
C GLY A 493 -9.83 21.73 0.35
N PHE A 494 -9.06 21.01 1.16
CA PHE A 494 -9.25 20.97 2.61
C PHE A 494 -8.94 22.32 3.28
N ALA A 495 -7.87 22.98 2.85
CA ALA A 495 -7.53 24.32 3.34
C ALA A 495 -8.62 25.34 2.98
N LEU A 496 -9.10 25.30 1.74
CA LEU A 496 -10.18 26.15 1.26
C LEU A 496 -11.50 25.88 2.01
N TYR A 497 -11.84 24.61 2.26
CA TYR A 497 -13.00 24.24 3.06
C TYR A 497 -12.93 24.88 4.45
N LYS A 498 -11.78 24.79 5.13
CA LYS A 498 -11.59 25.36 6.48
C LYS A 498 -11.79 26.87 6.49
N GLN A 499 -11.27 27.57 5.48
CA GLN A 499 -11.45 29.03 5.36
C GLN A 499 -12.89 29.43 5.04
N LEU A 500 -13.53 28.74 4.09
CA LEU A 500 -14.94 28.98 3.77
C LEU A 500 -15.83 28.71 4.99
N ASN A 501 -15.56 27.65 5.76
CA ASN A 501 -16.30 27.33 6.96
C ASN A 501 -16.12 28.38 8.07
N ALA A 502 -14.93 28.95 8.22
CA ALA A 502 -14.67 30.00 9.19
C ALA A 502 -15.40 31.32 8.85
N LYS A 503 -15.61 31.61 7.55
CA LYS A 503 -16.29 32.83 7.09
C LYS A 503 -17.79 32.68 6.87
N SER A 504 -18.29 31.46 6.73
CA SER A 504 -19.71 31.22 6.46
C SER A 504 -20.54 31.47 7.71
N ASP A 505 -21.70 32.10 7.54
CA ASP A 505 -22.67 32.22 8.64
C ASP A 505 -23.07 30.82 9.14
N ALA A 506 -23.27 30.71 10.45
CA ALA A 506 -23.67 29.46 11.07
C ALA A 506 -24.93 28.90 10.39
N GLY A 507 -24.89 27.62 10.02
CA GLY A 507 -26.00 26.92 9.38
C GLY A 507 -26.11 27.07 7.85
N LYS A 508 -25.25 27.87 7.19
CA LYS A 508 -25.22 27.90 5.71
C LYS A 508 -24.56 26.65 5.14
N ASN A 509 -25.06 26.20 3.99
CA ASN A 509 -24.41 25.13 3.25
C ASN A 509 -23.11 25.63 2.62
N ILE A 510 -22.13 24.75 2.46
CA ILE A 510 -20.86 25.03 1.79
C ILE A 510 -20.71 24.00 0.68
N PHE A 511 -20.48 24.41 -0.54
CA PHE A 511 -20.25 23.48 -1.64
C PHE A 511 -19.38 24.13 -2.71
N PHE A 512 -18.31 23.47 -3.12
CA PHE A 512 -17.40 23.98 -4.14
C PHE A 512 -16.67 22.83 -4.83
N SER A 513 -15.93 23.18 -5.89
CA SER A 513 -15.07 22.22 -6.60
C SER A 513 -13.60 22.58 -6.36
N PRO A 514 -12.88 21.79 -5.55
CA PRO A 514 -11.43 21.96 -5.39
C PRO A 514 -10.71 21.93 -6.75
N LEU A 515 -11.05 20.93 -7.58
CA LEU A 515 -10.46 20.75 -8.91
C LEU A 515 -10.77 21.90 -9.87
N GLY A 516 -12.01 22.39 -9.90
CA GLY A 516 -12.40 23.52 -10.75
C GLY A 516 -11.60 24.77 -10.40
N ILE A 517 -11.58 25.14 -9.12
CA ILE A 517 -10.87 26.32 -8.63
C ILE A 517 -9.35 26.18 -8.84
N SER A 518 -8.77 25.02 -8.52
CA SER A 518 -7.33 24.79 -8.72
C SER A 518 -6.96 24.90 -10.21
N SER A 519 -7.79 24.39 -11.11
CA SER A 519 -7.57 24.49 -12.56
C SER A 519 -7.62 25.95 -13.06
N ALA A 520 -8.57 26.74 -12.54
CA ALA A 520 -8.70 28.16 -12.88
C ALA A 520 -7.48 28.97 -12.40
N LEU A 521 -7.04 28.73 -11.17
CA LEU A 521 -5.84 29.36 -10.62
C LEU A 521 -4.57 28.89 -11.33
N SER A 522 -4.56 27.68 -11.88
CA SER A 522 -3.45 27.17 -12.68
C SER A 522 -3.32 27.87 -14.04
N VAL A 523 -4.44 28.16 -14.71
CA VAL A 523 -4.48 29.03 -15.91
C VAL A 523 -3.88 30.41 -15.60
N LEU A 524 -4.13 30.95 -14.41
CA LEU A 524 -3.55 32.21 -13.96
C LEU A 524 -2.04 32.08 -13.69
N THR A 525 -1.59 30.96 -13.09
CA THR A 525 -0.17 30.75 -12.78
C THR A 525 0.72 30.78 -14.02
N LYS A 526 0.20 30.31 -15.17
CA LYS A 526 0.91 30.32 -16.45
C LYS A 526 1.27 31.74 -16.90
N GLY A 527 0.42 32.70 -16.56
CA GLY A 527 0.61 34.13 -16.82
C GLY A 527 1.37 34.88 -15.72
N ALA A 528 1.49 34.32 -14.53
CA ALA A 528 2.14 34.95 -13.39
C ALA A 528 3.67 34.78 -13.40
N ARG A 529 4.40 35.73 -12.81
CA ARG A 529 5.86 35.68 -12.61
C ARG A 529 6.22 36.08 -11.17
N GLY A 530 7.51 35.93 -10.83
CA GLY A 530 8.06 36.30 -9.53
C GLY A 530 7.27 35.77 -8.33
N ASP A 531 7.13 36.62 -7.31
CA ASP A 531 6.42 36.30 -6.07
C ASP A 531 4.94 36.00 -6.28
N THR A 532 4.31 36.62 -7.27
CA THR A 532 2.89 36.37 -7.62
C THR A 532 2.70 34.90 -7.98
N ARG A 533 3.59 34.35 -8.81
CA ARG A 533 3.56 32.93 -9.16
C ARG A 533 3.89 32.03 -7.97
N SER A 534 4.89 32.40 -7.18
CA SER A 534 5.30 31.62 -6.00
C SER A 534 4.18 31.49 -4.97
N GLN A 535 3.42 32.57 -4.71
CA GLN A 535 2.26 32.56 -3.82
C GLN A 535 1.16 31.61 -4.33
N LEU A 536 0.85 31.66 -5.63
CA LEU A 536 -0.13 30.76 -6.25
C LEU A 536 0.32 29.29 -6.18
N PHE A 537 1.57 29.00 -6.55
CA PHE A 537 2.14 27.64 -6.50
C PHE A 537 2.13 27.08 -5.09
N SER A 538 2.55 27.87 -4.09
CA SER A 538 2.55 27.44 -2.70
C SER A 538 1.14 27.12 -2.21
N THR A 539 0.17 27.97 -2.52
CA THR A 539 -1.23 27.81 -2.06
C THR A 539 -1.91 26.60 -2.68
N LEU A 540 -1.62 26.30 -3.95
CA LEU A 540 -2.14 25.13 -4.67
C LEU A 540 -1.44 23.81 -4.31
N GLY A 541 -0.39 23.85 -3.48
CA GLY A 541 0.42 22.67 -3.16
C GLY A 541 1.34 22.23 -4.30
N TYR A 542 1.72 23.14 -5.21
CA TYR A 542 2.58 22.85 -6.37
C TYR A 542 4.04 23.24 -6.17
N GLY A 543 4.45 23.63 -4.95
CA GLY A 543 5.81 24.09 -4.68
C GLY A 543 6.93 23.09 -5.03
N ALA A 544 6.61 21.79 -5.10
CA ALA A 544 7.55 20.74 -5.51
C ALA A 544 7.66 20.55 -7.03
N PHE A 545 6.82 21.24 -7.82
CA PHE A 545 6.73 21.06 -9.27
C PHE A 545 7.12 22.33 -10.01
N ASN A 546 7.58 22.16 -11.24
CA ASN A 546 7.73 23.27 -12.18
C ASN A 546 6.46 23.48 -13.02
N GLN A 547 6.38 24.60 -13.73
CA GLN A 547 5.22 24.95 -14.55
C GLN A 547 4.91 23.91 -15.63
N SER A 548 5.93 23.34 -16.28
CA SER A 548 5.73 22.33 -17.34
C SER A 548 5.06 21.07 -16.80
N GLN A 549 5.47 20.62 -15.62
CA GLN A 549 4.88 19.44 -14.98
C GLN A 549 3.40 19.67 -14.59
N VAL A 550 3.08 20.87 -14.09
CA VAL A 550 1.69 21.26 -13.78
C VAL A 550 0.85 21.34 -15.06
N ASP A 551 1.39 21.97 -16.11
CA ASP A 551 0.74 22.12 -17.41
C ASP A 551 0.46 20.74 -18.06
N GLU A 552 1.44 19.84 -18.10
CA GLU A 552 1.30 18.48 -18.62
C GLU A 552 0.27 17.67 -17.81
N ALA A 553 0.29 17.77 -16.48
CA ALA A 553 -0.66 17.08 -15.63
C ALA A 553 -2.10 17.54 -15.87
N TYR A 554 -2.34 18.85 -16.02
CA TYR A 554 -3.67 19.35 -16.41
C TYR A 554 -4.06 18.92 -17.82
N MET A 555 -3.14 18.96 -18.79
CA MET A 555 -3.41 18.49 -20.15
C MET A 555 -3.90 17.05 -20.15
N HIS A 556 -3.21 16.16 -19.42
CA HIS A 556 -3.61 14.77 -19.27
C HIS A 556 -4.94 14.61 -18.54
N LEU A 557 -5.17 15.38 -17.48
CA LEU A 557 -6.42 15.35 -16.71
C LEU A 557 -7.63 15.80 -17.55
N PHE A 558 -7.50 16.87 -18.32
CA PHE A 558 -8.55 17.31 -19.27
C PHE A 558 -8.79 16.29 -20.37
N HIS A 559 -7.73 15.66 -20.90
CA HIS A 559 -7.87 14.59 -21.89
C HIS A 559 -8.65 13.38 -21.35
N MET A 560 -8.38 12.97 -20.11
CA MET A 560 -9.12 11.90 -19.43
C MET A 560 -10.61 12.25 -19.29
N PHE A 561 -10.92 13.48 -18.89
CA PHE A 561 -12.31 13.91 -18.68
C PHE A 561 -13.10 14.17 -19.95
N LYS A 562 -12.46 14.44 -21.10
CA LYS A 562 -13.16 14.52 -22.40
C LYS A 562 -13.95 13.27 -22.74
N HIS A 563 -13.56 12.10 -22.24
CA HIS A 563 -14.26 10.84 -22.46
C HIS A 563 -15.32 10.53 -21.40
N ASN A 564 -15.43 11.35 -20.35
CA ASN A 564 -16.43 11.20 -19.31
C ASN A 564 -17.69 12.00 -19.67
N GLN A 565 -18.75 11.32 -20.09
CA GLN A 565 -20.01 11.97 -20.48
C GLN A 565 -20.77 12.61 -19.31
N GLU A 566 -20.41 12.24 -18.08
CA GLU A 566 -21.05 12.68 -16.85
C GLU A 566 -20.39 13.93 -16.26
N LEU A 567 -19.13 14.19 -16.59
CA LEU A 567 -18.38 15.35 -16.07
C LEU A 567 -18.09 16.35 -17.19
N ARG A 568 -18.56 17.58 -17.01
CA ARG A 568 -18.20 18.72 -17.85
C ARG A 568 -17.35 19.69 -17.05
N LEU A 569 -16.06 19.70 -17.33
CA LEU A 569 -15.10 20.65 -16.78
C LEU A 569 -14.50 21.45 -17.94
N GLY A 570 -14.45 22.76 -17.82
CA GLY A 570 -13.85 23.62 -18.84
C GLY A 570 -13.37 24.94 -18.29
N ASN A 571 -12.44 25.54 -19.03
CA ASN A 571 -11.90 26.85 -18.78
C ASN A 571 -12.19 27.75 -19.98
N ALA A 572 -12.31 29.04 -19.73
CA ALA A 572 -12.32 30.05 -20.78
C ALA A 572 -11.66 31.35 -20.29
N ALA A 573 -11.21 32.17 -21.24
CA ALA A 573 -10.75 33.52 -21.02
C ALA A 573 -11.60 34.45 -21.89
N ALA A 574 -12.44 35.27 -21.25
CA ALA A 574 -13.12 36.37 -21.93
C ALA A 574 -12.20 37.59 -21.95
N VAL A 575 -11.78 38.03 -23.12
CA VAL A 575 -10.78 39.07 -23.36
C VAL A 575 -11.45 40.30 -23.94
N ASP A 576 -11.11 41.48 -23.44
CA ASP A 576 -11.62 42.73 -24.01
C ASP A 576 -11.14 42.91 -25.46
N LYS A 577 -12.02 43.36 -26.35
CA LYS A 577 -11.70 43.58 -27.78
C LYS A 577 -10.53 44.54 -28.01
N THR A 578 -10.25 45.44 -27.07
CA THR A 578 -9.14 46.41 -27.16
C THR A 578 -7.86 45.92 -26.51
N PHE A 579 -7.92 44.82 -25.78
CA PHE A 579 -6.79 44.23 -25.06
C PHE A 579 -6.19 43.06 -25.84
N ASN A 580 -4.87 43.03 -25.97
CA ASN A 580 -4.15 42.00 -26.73
C ASN A 580 -3.17 41.24 -25.81
N PRO A 581 -3.60 40.10 -25.22
CA PRO A 581 -2.69 39.24 -24.47
C PRO A 581 -1.55 38.69 -25.33
N LEU A 582 -0.47 38.27 -24.68
CA LEU A 582 0.65 37.59 -25.34
C LEU A 582 0.15 36.32 -26.03
N LYS A 583 0.45 36.20 -27.34
CA LYS A 583 0.05 35.03 -28.13
C LYS A 583 0.51 33.70 -27.52
N ALA A 584 1.72 33.67 -26.95
CA ALA A 584 2.25 32.49 -26.29
C ALA A 584 1.36 32.04 -25.11
N TYR A 585 0.91 32.98 -24.27
CA TYR A 585 -0.01 32.69 -23.18
C TYR A 585 -1.34 32.13 -23.68
N MET A 586 -1.91 32.73 -24.72
CA MET A 586 -3.17 32.25 -25.30
C MET A 586 -3.06 30.84 -25.89
N THR A 587 -1.94 30.52 -26.55
CA THR A 587 -1.65 29.16 -27.04
C THR A 587 -1.50 28.19 -25.87
N ASP A 588 -0.72 28.55 -24.86
CA ASP A 588 -0.45 27.72 -23.69
C ASP A 588 -1.72 27.34 -22.91
N ILE A 589 -2.63 28.29 -22.65
CA ILE A 589 -3.88 28.01 -21.91
C ILE A 589 -4.84 27.15 -22.74
N LYS A 590 -4.81 27.31 -24.06
CA LYS A 590 -5.61 26.49 -24.97
C LYS A 590 -5.11 25.05 -25.01
N ASP A 591 -3.80 24.87 -25.15
CA ASP A 591 -3.19 23.55 -25.36
C ASP A 591 -3.15 22.73 -24.06
N HIS A 592 -2.79 23.34 -22.93
CA HIS A 592 -2.62 22.61 -21.67
C HIS A 592 -3.86 22.59 -20.78
N TYR A 593 -4.69 23.64 -20.83
CA TYR A 593 -5.86 23.78 -19.94
C TYR A 593 -7.19 23.68 -20.65
N SER A 594 -7.18 23.36 -21.97
CA SER A 594 -8.36 23.34 -22.83
C SER A 594 -9.19 24.62 -22.72
N ALA A 595 -8.53 25.77 -22.50
CA ALA A 595 -9.22 27.04 -22.33
C ALA A 595 -9.69 27.60 -23.67
N GLU A 596 -10.96 27.98 -23.74
CA GLU A 596 -11.50 28.72 -24.88
C GLU A 596 -11.30 30.23 -24.70
N VAL A 597 -11.29 30.97 -25.80
CA VAL A 597 -11.07 32.42 -25.79
C VAL A 597 -12.30 33.09 -26.37
N LEU A 598 -12.87 34.04 -25.63
CA LEU A 598 -14.05 34.80 -26.01
C LEU A 598 -13.68 36.26 -26.18
N ASP A 599 -14.06 36.87 -27.31
CA ASP A 599 -13.86 38.30 -27.55
C ASP A 599 -15.07 39.09 -27.06
N VAL A 600 -14.97 39.71 -25.88
CA VAL A 600 -16.08 40.37 -25.19
C VAL A 600 -15.84 41.88 -25.14
N ASP A 601 -16.91 42.68 -25.23
CA ASP A 601 -16.83 44.14 -25.06
C ASP A 601 -17.19 44.52 -23.63
N PHE A 602 -16.19 44.73 -22.76
CA PHE A 602 -16.45 45.09 -21.37
C PHE A 602 -16.91 46.54 -21.18
N LYS A 603 -16.86 47.40 -22.21
CA LYS A 603 -17.43 48.76 -22.14
C LYS A 603 -18.95 48.75 -21.98
N ASN A 604 -19.60 47.61 -22.27
CA ASN A 604 -21.00 47.35 -21.98
C ASN A 604 -21.14 46.20 -20.95
N PRO A 605 -20.92 46.44 -19.64
CA PRO A 605 -20.80 45.39 -18.63
C PRO A 605 -22.00 44.43 -18.54
N ALA A 606 -23.22 44.94 -18.74
CA ALA A 606 -24.43 44.13 -18.70
C ALA A 606 -24.51 43.14 -19.88
N GLU A 607 -24.14 43.59 -21.08
CA GLU A 607 -24.08 42.74 -22.28
C GLU A 607 -22.93 41.74 -22.18
N ALA A 608 -21.76 42.18 -21.71
CA ALA A 608 -20.60 41.32 -21.46
C ALA A 608 -20.93 40.20 -20.46
N ALA A 609 -21.58 40.53 -19.34
CA ALA A 609 -22.01 39.54 -18.36
C ALA A 609 -23.03 38.56 -18.96
N ALA A 610 -23.99 39.05 -19.75
CA ALA A 610 -24.97 38.19 -20.42
C ALA A 610 -24.32 37.24 -21.44
N GLU A 611 -23.34 37.71 -22.21
CA GLU A 611 -22.58 36.90 -23.17
C GLU A 611 -21.78 35.80 -22.47
N ILE A 612 -21.05 36.14 -21.41
CA ILE A 612 -20.29 35.18 -20.60
C ILE A 612 -21.21 34.16 -19.92
N ASN A 613 -22.33 34.62 -19.33
CA ASN A 613 -23.29 33.72 -18.69
C ASN A 613 -23.98 32.80 -19.69
N LYS A 614 -24.26 33.29 -20.91
CA LYS A 614 -24.79 32.45 -22.00
C LYS A 614 -23.78 31.37 -22.40
N TYR A 615 -22.50 31.71 -22.47
CA TYR A 615 -21.43 30.75 -22.72
C TYR A 615 -21.35 29.67 -21.63
N ILE A 616 -21.38 30.06 -20.36
CA ILE A 616 -21.36 29.13 -19.22
C ILE A 616 -22.61 28.24 -19.24
N ALA A 617 -23.79 28.81 -19.47
CA ALA A 617 -25.05 28.07 -19.53
C ALA A 617 -25.04 27.04 -20.67
N LEU A 618 -24.56 27.40 -21.86
CA LEU A 618 -24.47 26.48 -22.99
C LEU A 618 -23.58 25.27 -22.67
N ASN A 619 -22.41 25.52 -22.09
CA ASN A 619 -21.43 24.46 -21.78
C ASN A 619 -21.88 23.58 -20.60
N THR A 620 -22.66 24.13 -19.67
CA THR A 620 -23.17 23.40 -18.50
C THR A 620 -24.58 22.81 -18.72
N GLY A 621 -25.17 22.98 -19.90
CA GLY A 621 -26.52 22.48 -20.18
C GLY A 621 -27.59 23.18 -19.33
N ASP A 622 -27.47 24.50 -19.18
CA ASP A 622 -28.37 25.38 -18.42
C ASP A 622 -28.38 25.19 -16.89
N MET A 623 -27.40 24.46 -16.35
CA MET A 623 -27.30 24.18 -14.92
C MET A 623 -26.59 25.29 -14.14
N ILE A 624 -25.60 25.94 -14.75
CA ILE A 624 -24.94 27.12 -14.17
C ILE A 624 -25.38 28.34 -14.96
N LYS A 625 -26.13 29.23 -14.31
CA LYS A 625 -26.66 30.46 -14.89
C LYS A 625 -26.27 31.64 -14.02
N ASP A 626 -26.06 32.81 -14.64
CA ASP A 626 -25.84 34.07 -13.92
C ASP A 626 -24.67 34.01 -12.91
N GLN A 627 -23.57 33.32 -13.25
CA GLN A 627 -22.37 33.24 -12.41
C GLN A 627 -21.63 34.58 -12.39
N VAL A 628 -21.53 35.24 -13.55
CA VAL A 628 -20.82 36.51 -13.69
C VAL A 628 -21.80 37.66 -13.50
N LYS A 629 -21.52 38.50 -12.51
CA LYS A 629 -22.28 39.70 -12.17
C LYS A 629 -21.32 40.83 -11.83
N ASP A 630 -21.80 42.07 -12.02
CA ASP A 630 -21.13 43.30 -11.61
C ASP A 630 -19.72 43.43 -12.22
N LEU A 631 -19.63 43.38 -13.54
CA LEU A 631 -18.39 43.60 -14.28
C LEU A 631 -18.02 45.10 -14.29
N ASP A 632 -16.73 45.38 -14.22
CA ASP A 632 -16.20 46.75 -14.32
C ASP A 632 -15.92 47.10 -15.80
N PRO A 633 -16.29 48.29 -16.30
CA PRO A 633 -15.99 48.74 -17.66
C PRO A 633 -14.50 48.77 -18.05
N ASP A 634 -13.60 48.72 -17.08
CA ASP A 634 -12.14 48.67 -17.28
C ASP A 634 -11.58 47.24 -17.12
N THR A 635 -12.44 46.23 -17.07
CA THR A 635 -12.04 44.82 -17.07
C THR A 635 -11.33 44.47 -18.38
N ALA A 636 -10.07 44.04 -18.30
CA ALA A 636 -9.29 43.61 -19.47
C ALA A 636 -9.55 42.14 -19.84
N MET A 637 -9.74 41.28 -18.84
CA MET A 637 -9.94 39.84 -19.04
C MET A 637 -10.66 39.21 -17.85
N VAL A 638 -11.52 38.23 -18.11
CA VAL A 638 -12.18 37.38 -17.10
C VAL A 638 -11.80 35.93 -17.36
N LEU A 639 -11.14 35.30 -16.38
CA LEU A 639 -10.91 33.85 -16.39
C LEU A 639 -12.14 33.15 -15.83
N ILE A 640 -12.67 32.22 -16.62
CA ILE A 640 -13.90 31.48 -16.35
C ILE A 640 -13.51 30.03 -16.17
N ASN A 641 -13.96 29.44 -15.06
CA ASN A 641 -14.01 28.00 -14.89
C ASN A 641 -15.45 27.60 -14.65
N TYR A 642 -15.85 26.51 -15.29
CA TYR A 642 -17.12 25.86 -15.01
C TYR A 642 -16.87 24.37 -14.83
N ILE A 643 -17.55 23.81 -13.83
CA ILE A 643 -17.55 22.38 -13.58
C ILE A 643 -18.97 21.97 -13.23
N PHE A 644 -19.46 20.97 -13.95
CA PHE A 644 -20.78 20.40 -13.78
C PHE A 644 -20.66 18.89 -13.83
N PHE A 645 -21.24 18.21 -12.85
CA PHE A 645 -21.29 16.76 -12.80
C PHE A 645 -22.72 16.26 -12.81
N LYS A 646 -22.95 15.27 -13.66
CA LYS A 646 -24.19 14.59 -13.93
C LYS A 646 -23.95 13.08 -13.98
N GLY A 647 -23.86 12.44 -12.82
CA GLY A 647 -23.83 10.99 -12.68
C GLY A 647 -25.19 10.37 -12.40
N GLU A 648 -25.44 9.19 -12.93
CA GLU A 648 -26.55 8.32 -12.52
C GLU A 648 -26.05 7.34 -11.45
N TRP A 649 -26.84 7.05 -10.42
CA TRP A 649 -26.44 6.02 -9.45
C TRP A 649 -26.23 4.69 -10.18
N GLU A 650 -25.17 3.95 -9.83
CA GLU A 650 -24.99 2.58 -10.34
C GLU A 650 -26.21 1.71 -9.96
N ARG A 651 -26.73 1.96 -8.76
CA ARG A 651 -27.97 1.40 -8.22
C ARG A 651 -28.85 2.56 -7.75
N PRO A 652 -30.01 2.85 -8.36
CA PRO A 652 -30.86 3.96 -7.95
C PRO A 652 -31.72 3.65 -6.71
N PHE A 653 -32.28 4.68 -6.09
CA PHE A 653 -33.33 4.58 -5.08
C PHE A 653 -34.70 4.37 -5.75
N ASN A 654 -35.64 3.78 -5.01
CA ASN A 654 -37.02 3.64 -5.48
C ASN A 654 -37.83 4.87 -5.05
N SER A 655 -38.31 5.67 -6.00
CA SER A 655 -39.11 6.88 -5.72
C SER A 655 -40.40 6.60 -4.94
N ASN A 656 -40.94 5.37 -5.01
CA ASN A 656 -42.13 5.00 -4.23
C ASN A 656 -41.82 4.82 -2.74
N LEU A 657 -40.54 4.72 -2.35
CA LEU A 657 -40.08 4.62 -0.97
C LEU A 657 -39.59 5.96 -0.40
N THR A 658 -39.55 7.02 -1.22
CA THR A 658 -39.24 8.37 -0.77
C THR A 658 -40.40 8.90 0.08
N GLN A 659 -40.09 9.38 1.29
CA GLN A 659 -41.09 9.88 2.22
C GLN A 659 -40.62 11.18 2.89
N LYS A 660 -41.58 12.02 3.28
CA LYS A 660 -41.31 13.20 4.10
C LYS A 660 -40.83 12.77 5.49
N MET A 661 -39.65 13.25 5.90
CA MET A 661 -39.07 12.99 7.22
C MET A 661 -38.44 14.25 7.79
N ASP A 662 -38.33 14.30 9.12
CA ASP A 662 -37.59 15.35 9.81
C ASP A 662 -36.08 15.24 9.52
N PHE A 663 -35.47 16.40 9.28
CA PHE A 663 -34.03 16.64 9.27
C PHE A 663 -33.70 17.67 10.35
N ASN A 664 -32.77 17.35 11.23
CA ASN A 664 -32.34 18.19 12.34
C ASN A 664 -31.23 19.13 11.86
N VAL A 665 -31.57 20.39 11.55
CA VAL A 665 -30.57 21.40 11.12
C VAL A 665 -29.63 21.77 12.27
N ASP A 666 -30.21 21.90 13.46
CA ASP A 666 -29.52 22.10 14.74
C ASP A 666 -30.36 21.47 15.88
N GLU A 667 -29.94 21.64 17.14
CA GLU A 667 -30.64 21.08 18.32
C GLU A 667 -32.09 21.56 18.48
N SER A 668 -32.43 22.73 17.93
CA SER A 668 -33.71 23.40 18.07
C SER A 668 -34.55 23.47 16.79
N THR A 669 -33.91 23.28 15.63
CA THR A 669 -34.52 23.49 14.31
C THR A 669 -34.64 22.18 13.55
N LYS A 670 -35.88 21.83 13.19
CA LYS A 670 -36.20 20.71 12.30
C LYS A 670 -36.87 21.21 11.03
N VAL A 671 -36.52 20.61 9.90
CA VAL A 671 -37.15 20.85 8.60
C VAL A 671 -37.63 19.54 8.00
N GLN A 672 -38.67 19.60 7.17
CA GLN A 672 -39.21 18.43 6.47
C GLN A 672 -38.53 18.27 5.11
N VAL A 673 -37.91 17.11 4.89
CA VAL A 673 -37.17 16.79 3.65
C VAL A 673 -37.77 15.56 2.97
N ASP A 674 -37.64 15.48 1.65
CA ASP A 674 -37.91 14.23 0.93
C ASP A 674 -36.76 13.27 1.15
N MET A 675 -36.97 12.29 2.02
CA MET A 675 -35.94 11.33 2.42
C MET A 675 -36.09 10.07 1.58
N MET A 676 -35.11 9.84 0.70
CA MET A 676 -35.01 8.63 -0.12
C MET A 676 -34.59 7.46 0.75
N ARG A 677 -35.06 6.26 0.41
CA ARG A 677 -34.74 5.05 1.16
C ARG A 677 -34.30 3.93 0.24
N ARG A 678 -33.20 3.26 0.58
CA ARG A 678 -32.76 2.02 -0.07
C ARG A 678 -32.03 1.13 0.92
N THR A 679 -32.51 -0.10 1.05
CA THR A 679 -31.73 -1.19 1.64
C THR A 679 -30.89 -1.83 0.54
N GLY A 680 -29.62 -2.11 0.81
CA GLY A 680 -28.74 -2.74 -0.16
C GLY A 680 -27.34 -2.95 0.38
N ARG A 681 -26.44 -3.47 -0.46
CA ARG A 681 -25.02 -3.60 -0.10
C ARG A 681 -24.26 -2.34 -0.50
N PHE A 682 -23.71 -1.64 0.49
CA PHE A 682 -22.91 -0.44 0.32
C PHE A 682 -21.50 -0.67 0.86
N ASP A 683 -20.53 0.04 0.32
CA ASP A 683 -19.24 0.18 1.00
C ASP A 683 -19.45 1.17 2.15
N TYR A 684 -19.27 0.68 3.36
CA TYR A 684 -19.59 1.39 4.60
C TYR A 684 -18.48 1.20 5.62
N TYR A 685 -18.25 2.22 6.44
CA TYR A 685 -17.35 2.17 7.58
C TYR A 685 -17.92 2.97 8.74
N SER A 686 -17.82 2.41 9.96
CA SER A 686 -18.16 3.11 11.20
C SER A 686 -16.87 3.45 11.93
N ASP A 687 -16.50 4.72 11.88
CA ASP A 687 -15.33 5.25 12.56
C ASP A 687 -15.72 5.67 13.98
N PHE A 688 -15.64 4.72 14.91
CA PHE A 688 -15.99 4.95 16.32
C PHE A 688 -15.04 5.94 16.99
N ASP A 689 -13.75 5.91 16.61
CA ASP A 689 -12.69 6.73 17.19
C ASP A 689 -12.85 8.21 16.80
N ASN A 690 -13.23 8.50 15.55
CA ASN A 690 -13.47 9.86 15.06
C ASN A 690 -14.97 10.24 15.01
N HIS A 691 -15.83 9.42 15.62
CA HIS A 691 -17.26 9.68 15.78
C HIS A 691 -18.00 9.98 14.47
N SER A 692 -17.81 9.16 13.44
CA SER A 692 -18.49 9.33 12.16
C SER A 692 -18.82 8.02 11.47
N SER A 693 -19.83 8.05 10.60
CA SER A 693 -20.19 6.94 9.71
C SER A 693 -19.96 7.38 8.27
N ILE A 694 -19.29 6.54 7.49
CA ILE A 694 -18.88 6.81 6.12
C ILE A 694 -19.59 5.80 5.22
N ILE A 695 -20.20 6.28 4.14
CA ILE A 695 -20.81 5.42 3.13
C ILE A 695 -20.46 5.93 1.73
N MET A 696 -20.17 5.00 0.82
CA MET A 696 -19.95 5.28 -0.58
C MET A 696 -21.15 4.90 -1.42
N LEU A 697 -21.56 5.82 -2.28
CA LEU A 697 -22.58 5.62 -3.30
C LEU A 697 -21.93 5.72 -4.68
N PRO A 698 -21.72 4.59 -5.38
CA PRO A 698 -21.15 4.62 -6.72
C PRO A 698 -22.15 5.19 -7.74
N TYR A 699 -21.65 6.06 -8.61
CA TYR A 699 -22.32 6.39 -9.87
C TYR A 699 -21.96 5.35 -10.93
N LYS A 700 -22.63 5.39 -12.08
CA LYS A 700 -22.16 4.67 -13.27
C LYS A 700 -20.78 5.22 -13.67
N GLY A 701 -19.89 4.35 -14.12
CA GLY A 701 -18.50 4.74 -14.43
C GLY A 701 -17.59 4.78 -13.20
N ASN A 702 -16.66 5.74 -13.17
CA ASN A 702 -15.54 5.78 -12.21
C ASN A 702 -15.72 6.84 -11.11
N THR A 703 -16.93 7.38 -10.93
CA THR A 703 -17.24 8.41 -9.94
C THR A 703 -18.02 7.83 -8.77
N SER A 704 -17.82 8.35 -7.57
CA SER A 704 -18.60 7.95 -6.39
C SER A 704 -18.83 9.13 -5.46
N MET A 705 -19.98 9.14 -4.79
CA MET A 705 -20.27 10.06 -3.69
C MET A 705 -19.88 9.41 -2.36
N MET A 706 -19.02 10.07 -1.59
CA MET A 706 -18.74 9.73 -0.21
C MET A 706 -19.58 10.64 0.69
N ILE A 707 -20.39 10.03 1.55
CA ILE A 707 -21.12 10.73 2.61
C ILE A 707 -20.42 10.44 3.93
N ILE A 708 -20.04 11.50 4.64
CA ILE A 708 -19.52 11.42 6.00
C ILE A 708 -20.59 12.02 6.91
N LEU A 709 -21.13 11.19 7.79
CA LEU A 709 -22.15 11.54 8.75
C LEU A 709 -21.55 11.55 10.15
N PRO A 710 -21.22 12.73 10.71
CA PRO A 710 -20.78 12.83 12.09
C PRO A 710 -21.85 12.32 13.07
N ASN A 711 -21.43 11.80 14.21
CA ASN A 711 -22.32 11.60 15.35
C ASN A 711 -22.88 12.96 15.84
N GLU A 712 -23.99 12.91 16.58
CA GLU A 712 -24.61 14.13 17.13
C GLU A 712 -23.61 14.98 17.91
N GLY A 713 -23.59 16.29 17.64
CA GLY A 713 -22.65 17.24 18.26
C GLY A 713 -21.19 17.12 17.84
N LYS A 714 -20.82 16.19 16.93
CA LYS A 714 -19.42 15.92 16.56
C LYS A 714 -18.97 16.52 15.23
N MET A 715 -19.80 17.33 14.56
CA MET A 715 -19.46 17.97 13.28
C MET A 715 -18.10 18.69 13.32
N LYS A 716 -17.88 19.59 14.29
CA LYS A 716 -16.61 20.32 14.41
C LYS A 716 -15.40 19.39 14.60
N HIS A 717 -15.57 18.27 15.29
CA HIS A 717 -14.51 17.30 15.51
C HIS A 717 -14.12 16.61 14.20
N VAL A 718 -15.12 16.17 13.42
CA VAL A 718 -14.91 15.57 12.10
C VAL A 718 -14.31 16.59 11.13
N GLU A 719 -14.79 17.84 11.11
CA GLU A 719 -14.23 18.91 10.26
C GLU A 719 -12.74 19.18 10.55
N ASN A 720 -12.34 19.08 11.82
CA ASN A 720 -10.95 19.27 12.23
C ASN A 720 -10.05 18.09 11.84
N SER A 721 -10.60 16.88 11.74
CA SER A 721 -9.85 15.68 11.33
C SER A 721 -9.75 15.52 9.81
N ILE A 722 -10.47 16.32 9.02
CA ILE A 722 -10.34 16.29 7.55
C ILE A 722 -8.90 16.61 7.14
N SER A 723 -8.25 15.56 6.61
CA SER A 723 -6.97 15.59 5.93
C SER A 723 -6.94 14.50 4.87
N LYS A 724 -5.92 14.53 4.01
CA LYS A 724 -5.70 13.49 3.01
C LYS A 724 -5.58 12.10 3.65
N GLU A 725 -4.82 12.00 4.75
CA GLU A 725 -4.60 10.76 5.49
C GLU A 725 -5.91 10.21 6.04
N GLN A 726 -6.77 11.10 6.56
CA GLN A 726 -8.08 10.71 7.09
C GLN A 726 -9.02 10.23 5.98
N ILE A 727 -9.10 10.94 4.85
CA ILE A 727 -9.92 10.50 3.71
C ILE A 727 -9.43 9.16 3.17
N LEU A 728 -8.11 8.96 3.06
CA LEU A 728 -7.52 7.69 2.64
C LEU A 728 -7.78 6.57 3.65
N HIS A 729 -7.69 6.86 4.95
CA HIS A 729 -8.03 5.93 6.00
C HIS A 729 -9.48 5.48 5.88
N TRP A 730 -10.43 6.42 5.81
CA TRP A 730 -11.84 6.10 5.58
C TRP A 730 -12.02 5.25 4.33
N PHE A 731 -11.43 5.64 3.20
CA PHE A 731 -11.53 4.90 1.94
C PHE A 731 -11.01 3.47 2.05
N ASN A 732 -9.87 3.25 2.72
CA ASN A 732 -9.27 1.93 2.90
C ASN A 732 -9.99 1.06 3.94
N SER A 733 -10.69 1.69 4.89
CA SER A 733 -11.46 1.01 5.94
C SER A 733 -12.89 0.65 5.52
N LEU A 734 -13.34 1.12 4.36
CA LEU A 734 -14.62 0.73 3.79
C LEU A 734 -14.68 -0.76 3.51
N PHE A 735 -15.76 -1.39 3.94
CA PHE A 735 -16.06 -2.77 3.59
C PHE A 735 -17.53 -2.91 3.20
N ARG A 736 -17.83 -3.91 2.38
CA ARG A 736 -19.15 -4.06 1.79
C ARG A 736 -20.14 -4.67 2.78
N MET A 737 -21.10 -3.87 3.24
CA MET A 737 -22.09 -4.25 4.25
C MET A 737 -23.52 -3.99 3.79
N SER A 738 -24.49 -4.76 4.32
CA SER A 738 -25.92 -4.52 4.11
C SER A 738 -26.40 -3.38 5.01
N VAL A 739 -26.82 -2.28 4.40
CA VAL A 739 -27.25 -1.05 5.09
C VAL A 739 -28.61 -0.62 4.56
N GLU A 740 -29.54 -0.24 5.45
CA GLU A 740 -30.70 0.57 5.11
C GLU A 740 -30.26 2.04 5.12
N LEU A 741 -30.03 2.59 3.94
CA LEU A 741 -29.66 3.99 3.77
C LEU A 741 -30.91 4.85 3.60
N MET A 742 -31.02 5.88 4.43
CA MET A 742 -31.95 6.98 4.28
C MET A 742 -31.16 8.27 4.00
N LEU A 743 -31.32 8.83 2.79
CA LEU A 743 -30.58 9.99 2.30
C LEU A 743 -31.56 11.07 1.81
N PRO A 744 -31.45 12.34 2.25
CA PRO A 744 -32.34 13.39 1.78
C PRO A 744 -32.08 13.68 0.31
N LYS A 745 -33.14 14.01 -0.43
CA LYS A 745 -33.02 14.75 -1.67
C LYS A 745 -32.56 16.16 -1.34
N PHE A 746 -31.60 16.66 -2.10
CA PHE A 746 -31.14 18.04 -1.94
C PHE A 746 -30.69 18.59 -3.28
N SER A 747 -30.83 19.90 -3.41
CA SER A 747 -30.28 20.70 -4.49
C SER A 747 -29.51 21.82 -3.81
N ILE A 748 -28.24 21.98 -4.17
CA ILE A 748 -27.37 22.99 -3.58
C ILE A 748 -26.76 23.84 -4.68
N SER A 749 -26.88 25.16 -4.54
CA SER A 749 -26.19 26.14 -5.39
C SER A 749 -25.39 27.08 -4.51
N ALA A 750 -24.08 26.88 -4.44
CA ALA A 750 -23.21 27.73 -3.64
C ALA A 750 -22.39 28.67 -4.52
N ASP A 751 -22.54 29.97 -4.26
CA ASP A 751 -21.69 31.04 -4.77
C ASP A 751 -20.62 31.38 -3.73
N ALA A 752 -19.35 31.38 -4.14
CA ALA A 752 -18.22 31.75 -3.29
C ALA A 752 -17.43 32.90 -3.93
N SER A 753 -17.36 34.02 -3.22
CA SER A 753 -16.38 35.08 -3.49
C SER A 753 -15.06 34.67 -2.85
N LEU A 754 -14.04 34.42 -3.66
CA LEU A 754 -12.80 33.80 -3.19
C LEU A 754 -11.67 34.81 -2.95
N ASN A 755 -11.84 36.09 -3.27
CA ASN A 755 -10.78 37.10 -3.12
C ASN A 755 -10.16 37.10 -1.72
N GLU A 756 -10.97 37.42 -0.70
CA GLU A 756 -10.48 37.53 0.67
C GLU A 756 -10.00 36.17 1.22
N VAL A 757 -10.67 35.09 0.81
CA VAL A 757 -10.31 33.72 1.21
C VAL A 757 -8.94 33.35 0.68
N LEU A 758 -8.66 33.61 -0.59
CA LEU A 758 -7.37 33.33 -1.22
C LEU A 758 -6.27 34.24 -0.66
N GLN A 759 -6.58 35.49 -0.33
CA GLN A 759 -5.64 36.39 0.34
C GLN A 759 -5.21 35.86 1.71
N GLU A 760 -6.15 35.36 2.52
CA GLU A 760 -5.85 34.72 3.81
C GLU A 760 -5.08 33.41 3.66
N MET A 761 -5.25 32.71 2.53
CA MET A 761 -4.46 31.53 2.19
C MET A 761 -3.06 31.87 1.65
N GLY A 762 -2.71 33.15 1.49
CA GLY A 762 -1.38 33.61 1.10
C GLY A 762 -1.26 34.15 -0.33
N VAL A 763 -2.35 34.15 -1.11
CA VAL A 763 -2.38 34.69 -2.47
C VAL A 763 -2.77 36.18 -2.41
N THR A 764 -1.78 37.06 -2.29
CA THR A 764 -2.02 38.50 -2.05
C THR A 764 -1.61 39.39 -3.22
N ASN A 765 -0.42 39.17 -3.78
CA ASN A 765 0.15 40.06 -4.80
C ASN A 765 -0.74 40.17 -6.03
N VAL A 766 -1.36 39.06 -6.45
CA VAL A 766 -2.19 38.98 -7.65
C VAL A 766 -3.42 39.90 -7.63
N PHE A 767 -3.87 40.30 -6.44
CA PHE A 767 -5.01 41.20 -6.23
C PHE A 767 -4.59 42.67 -6.06
N SER A 768 -3.29 42.96 -6.13
CA SER A 768 -2.71 44.27 -5.81
C SER A 768 -1.95 44.85 -7.01
N ASP A 769 -1.46 46.09 -6.88
CA ASP A 769 -0.60 46.69 -7.90
C ASP A 769 0.82 46.06 -7.93
N ALA A 770 1.14 45.18 -6.99
CA ALA A 770 2.33 44.34 -7.01
C ALA A 770 2.16 43.06 -7.85
N ALA A 771 0.99 42.84 -8.47
CA ALA A 771 0.74 41.71 -9.34
C ALA A 771 1.72 41.68 -10.52
N ASP A 772 2.43 40.57 -10.66
CA ASP A 772 3.28 40.30 -11.81
C ASP A 772 2.59 39.29 -12.72
N LEU A 773 1.76 39.82 -13.61
CA LEU A 773 1.07 39.09 -14.68
C LEU A 773 1.70 39.39 -16.06
N SER A 774 3.01 39.70 -16.07
CA SER A 774 3.76 40.01 -17.29
C SER A 774 3.81 38.86 -18.31
N GLY A 775 3.51 37.64 -17.87
CA GLY A 775 3.30 36.49 -18.75
C GLY A 775 1.98 36.53 -19.53
N ILE A 776 1.01 37.35 -19.12
CA ILE A 776 -0.25 37.59 -19.85
C ILE A 776 -0.11 38.82 -20.74
N SER A 777 0.36 39.93 -20.20
CA SER A 777 0.67 41.14 -20.96
C SER A 777 1.80 41.93 -20.32
N GLN A 778 2.68 42.47 -21.16
CA GLN A 778 3.72 43.39 -20.72
C GLN A 778 3.15 44.79 -20.42
N GLU A 779 2.19 45.24 -21.22
CA GLU A 779 1.43 46.49 -21.02
C GLU A 779 -0.01 46.33 -21.59
N PRO A 780 -1.05 46.84 -20.91
CA PRO A 780 -1.03 47.43 -19.59
C PRO A 780 -0.70 46.39 -18.50
N LYS A 781 -0.18 46.85 -17.35
CA LYS A 781 -0.07 46.02 -16.16
C LYS A 781 -1.45 45.55 -15.70
N LEU A 782 -1.53 44.29 -15.29
CA LEU A 782 -2.78 43.63 -14.91
C LEU A 782 -2.77 43.24 -13.44
N LYS A 783 -3.95 43.18 -12.83
CA LYS A 783 -4.23 42.56 -11.54
C LYS A 783 -5.57 41.84 -11.59
N VAL A 784 -5.78 40.87 -10.71
CA VAL A 784 -7.06 40.19 -10.57
C VAL A 784 -7.97 41.03 -9.69
N SER A 785 -9.12 41.44 -10.22
CA SER A 785 -10.12 42.22 -9.49
C SER A 785 -11.07 41.33 -8.68
N LYS A 786 -11.51 40.20 -9.25
CA LYS A 786 -12.52 39.32 -8.66
C LYS A 786 -12.29 37.86 -9.05
N VAL A 787 -12.47 36.96 -8.10
CA VAL A 787 -12.51 35.50 -8.30
C VAL A 787 -13.82 35.00 -7.70
N SER A 788 -14.71 34.53 -8.57
CA SER A 788 -16.02 34.00 -8.21
C SER A 788 -16.13 32.54 -8.66
N HIS A 789 -16.53 31.67 -7.73
CA HIS A 789 -16.80 30.27 -8.02
C HIS A 789 -18.27 29.96 -7.75
N ARG A 790 -18.90 29.20 -8.65
CA ARG A 790 -20.24 28.67 -8.44
C ARG A 790 -20.24 27.17 -8.65
N ALA A 791 -20.79 26.44 -7.69
CA ALA A 791 -21.00 25.00 -7.79
C ALA A 791 -22.47 24.66 -7.57
N VAL A 792 -22.99 23.75 -8.40
CA VAL A 792 -24.36 23.26 -8.32
C VAL A 792 -24.34 21.74 -8.26
N LEU A 793 -25.13 21.15 -7.36
CA LEU A 793 -25.32 19.70 -7.27
C LEU A 793 -26.78 19.40 -6.94
N ASP A 794 -27.40 18.54 -7.75
CA ASP A 794 -28.75 18.03 -7.56
C ASP A 794 -28.68 16.54 -7.25
N VAL A 795 -29.32 16.10 -6.17
CA VAL A 795 -29.35 14.69 -5.75
C VAL A 795 -30.80 14.21 -5.67
N ASP A 796 -31.11 13.18 -6.45
CA ASP A 796 -32.40 12.51 -6.52
C ASP A 796 -32.29 10.98 -6.51
N GLU A 797 -33.43 10.30 -6.68
CA GLU A 797 -33.50 8.85 -6.61
C GLU A 797 -32.73 8.15 -7.73
N LYS A 798 -32.52 8.79 -8.87
CA LYS A 798 -31.84 8.21 -10.04
C LYS A 798 -30.36 8.54 -10.06
N GLY A 799 -29.96 9.62 -9.40
CA GLY A 799 -28.59 10.10 -9.38
C GLY A 799 -28.60 11.61 -9.24
N THR A 800 -27.93 12.25 -10.18
CA THR A 800 -27.92 13.70 -10.36
C THR A 800 -28.62 14.11 -11.67
N THR A 801 -29.25 13.17 -12.42
CA THR A 801 -30.45 13.36 -13.27
C THR A 801 -30.92 12.04 -13.93
N ALA A 802 -32.09 12.07 -14.59
CA ALA A 802 -32.95 10.91 -14.81
C ALA A 802 -32.66 9.96 -15.99
N ALA A 803 -32.53 8.66 -15.69
CA ALA A 803 -33.02 7.51 -16.46
C ALA A 803 -33.37 6.34 -15.52
N ALA A 804 -34.36 5.51 -15.85
CA ALA A 804 -34.81 4.40 -14.99
C ALA A 804 -34.30 3.06 -15.51
N SER A 805 -33.71 2.25 -14.63
CA SER A 805 -33.43 0.83 -14.86
C SER A 805 -33.69 0.07 -13.55
N THR A 806 -34.45 -1.02 -13.63
CA THR A 806 -34.75 -1.90 -12.49
C THR A 806 -33.62 -2.90 -12.27
N THR A 807 -32.91 -2.78 -11.15
CA THR A 807 -31.90 -3.74 -10.70
C THR A 807 -32.46 -4.58 -9.55
N ILE A 808 -32.34 -5.91 -9.63
CA ILE A 808 -32.77 -6.83 -8.56
C ILE A 808 -31.58 -7.09 -7.63
N GLU A 809 -31.73 -6.78 -6.34
CA GLU A 809 -30.72 -7.02 -5.31
C GLU A 809 -31.14 -8.13 -4.36
N ILE A 810 -30.29 -9.15 -4.18
CA ILE A 810 -30.49 -10.22 -3.20
C ILE A 810 -29.89 -9.78 -1.87
N MET A 811 -30.71 -9.65 -0.83
CA MET A 811 -30.32 -9.19 0.51
C MET A 811 -30.14 -10.37 1.48
N PRO A 812 -29.20 -10.29 2.45
CA PRO A 812 -29.13 -11.24 3.56
C PRO A 812 -30.41 -11.22 4.41
N MET A 813 -30.71 -12.31 5.13
CA MET A 813 -31.88 -12.38 6.04
C MET A 813 -31.64 -11.72 7.42
N SER A 814 -30.45 -11.20 7.71
CA SER A 814 -30.18 -10.42 8.92
C SER A 814 -30.75 -9.00 8.79
N MET A 815 -31.16 -8.41 9.91
CA MET A 815 -31.62 -7.02 9.93
C MET A 815 -30.46 -6.10 9.51
N PRO A 816 -30.58 -5.33 8.41
CA PRO A 816 -29.52 -4.44 7.97
C PRO A 816 -29.31 -3.32 9.00
N GLY A 817 -28.07 -2.89 9.20
CA GLY A 817 -27.80 -1.68 9.97
C GLY A 817 -28.44 -0.46 9.26
N THR A 818 -28.97 0.49 10.01
CA THR A 818 -29.59 1.69 9.43
C THR A 818 -28.64 2.87 9.48
N MET A 819 -28.41 3.53 8.35
CA MET A 819 -27.74 4.82 8.28
C MET A 819 -28.76 5.87 7.85
N LYS A 820 -29.16 6.73 8.78
CA LYS A 820 -30.11 7.81 8.54
C LYS A 820 -29.38 9.14 8.50
N VAL A 821 -29.35 9.77 7.32
CA VAL A 821 -28.71 11.07 7.09
C VAL A 821 -29.73 12.18 7.38
N ASP A 822 -30.05 12.38 8.65
CA ASP A 822 -31.09 13.32 9.13
C ASP A 822 -30.54 14.49 9.95
N ARG A 823 -29.28 14.85 9.73
CA ARG A 823 -28.56 15.95 10.38
C ARG A 823 -27.39 16.40 9.51
N PRO A 824 -26.73 17.54 9.79
CA PRO A 824 -25.62 18.04 8.99
C PRO A 824 -24.59 16.97 8.67
N PHE A 825 -24.19 16.90 7.41
CA PHE A 825 -23.25 15.90 6.89
C PHE A 825 -22.30 16.52 5.87
N LEU A 826 -21.18 15.86 5.64
CA LEU A 826 -20.22 16.22 4.62
C LEU A 826 -20.39 15.32 3.39
N VAL A 827 -20.14 15.90 2.22
CA VAL A 827 -20.21 15.22 0.93
C VAL A 827 -18.93 15.47 0.15
N LEU A 828 -18.39 14.40 -0.43
CA LEU A 828 -17.30 14.43 -1.41
C LEU A 828 -17.75 13.68 -2.66
N ILE A 829 -17.47 14.23 -3.84
CA ILE A 829 -17.60 13.51 -5.11
C ILE A 829 -16.19 13.19 -5.59
N LEU A 830 -15.87 11.90 -5.67
CA LEU A 830 -14.54 11.37 -5.94
C LEU A 830 -14.50 10.72 -7.32
N GLU A 831 -13.46 11.01 -8.10
CA GLU A 831 -13.18 10.36 -9.38
C GLU A 831 -11.98 9.42 -9.24
N GLN A 832 -12.21 8.12 -9.41
CA GLN A 832 -11.26 7.07 -9.06
C GLN A 832 -10.06 7.00 -10.04
N SER A 833 -10.28 7.32 -11.32
CA SER A 833 -9.25 7.16 -12.37
C SER A 833 -8.11 8.17 -12.23
N THR A 834 -8.41 9.37 -11.73
CA THR A 834 -7.47 10.47 -11.51
C THR A 834 -7.15 10.68 -10.03
N ARG A 835 -7.91 10.03 -9.13
CA ARG A 835 -7.87 10.24 -7.66
C ARG A 835 -8.22 11.68 -7.28
N SER A 836 -9.09 12.32 -8.05
CA SER A 836 -9.47 13.72 -7.84
C SER A 836 -10.71 13.86 -6.96
N ILE A 837 -10.72 14.89 -6.12
CA ILE A 837 -11.93 15.38 -5.45
C ILE A 837 -12.59 16.38 -6.39
N LEU A 838 -13.68 15.96 -7.05
CA LEU A 838 -14.42 16.80 -7.98
C LEU A 838 -15.20 17.88 -7.24
N PHE A 839 -15.89 17.49 -6.17
CA PHE A 839 -16.70 18.38 -5.34
C PHE A 839 -16.54 18.04 -3.87
N MET A 840 -16.63 19.06 -3.03
CA MET A 840 -16.62 18.94 -1.58
C MET A 840 -17.61 19.92 -0.97
N GLY A 841 -18.28 19.51 0.10
CA GLY A 841 -19.15 20.41 0.82
C GLY A 841 -19.72 19.87 2.12
N LYS A 842 -20.42 20.77 2.81
CA LYS A 842 -21.23 20.52 3.99
C LYS A 842 -22.67 20.91 3.71
N ILE A 843 -23.57 19.97 3.96
CA ILE A 843 -25.01 20.18 3.88
C ILE A 843 -25.53 20.33 5.31
N ASN A 844 -25.79 21.57 5.71
CA ASN A 844 -26.41 21.91 6.99
C ASN A 844 -27.95 21.85 6.90
N ASN A 845 -28.51 22.29 5.78
CA ASN A 845 -29.95 22.25 5.51
C ASN A 845 -30.23 21.83 4.06
N PRO A 846 -30.77 20.62 3.81
CA PRO A 846 -31.14 20.14 2.47
C PRO A 846 -32.19 20.98 1.72
N THR A 847 -32.97 21.81 2.42
CA THR A 847 -34.00 22.67 1.82
C THR A 847 -33.52 24.08 1.51
N ALA A 848 -32.30 24.43 1.90
CA ALA A 848 -31.70 25.73 1.61
C ALA A 848 -31.03 25.68 0.22
N GLN A 849 -31.50 26.54 -0.69
CA GLN A 849 -30.97 26.66 -2.06
C GLN A 849 -29.66 27.41 -2.11
#